data_AF-A0A1S6JJ98-F1
#
_entry.id   AF-A0A1S6JJ98-F1
#
_cell.length_a   1.000
_cell.length_b   1.000
_cell.length_c   1.000
_cell.angle_alpha   90.00
_cell.angle_beta   90.00
_cell.angle_gamma   90.00
#
_symmetry.space_group_name_H-M   'P 1'
#
loop_
_entity.id
_entity.type
_entity.pdbx_description
1 polymer ?
#
loop_
_entity_poly.entity_id
_entity_poly.type
_entity_poly.pdbx_seq_one_letter_code
_entity_poly.pdbx_strand_id
1 'polypeptide(L)'
;MTNAVDVRTAAAEFDRTAVAAAESAAEDERKQVLSRFPLEEWAELPLERYALGQGEAPGSGPTYCRLMEFGTPHLGSIKGGSAAKHIMFHHNSGEWRLAAPLKGMDPQDAWAELRGQFVRAFDAVGAGDFDALDDLEVLRYGPALVTKTLATYFPEHFLPIYSGEHLRRFAALLPGDTDQGEASAWRSNRRLLELVRLQSEFRGWTRHEVMRFLYEHFDPRPRQRTIWKIAPGERGRLWEECRDGGFICVGWDELGDLGQYQSDTELKQALDAHWPRSSGGSLTLARRLLAFRDLEAGDRLVANRGTEEILATGRVDGSYRYDPDRPEFHHVVPVVWDPSHARKLPKAQHGWRSTFAKVDPSLFAKFTAHDADSGSGSGSVPGTVQAQAGAGEPVAPPEDVQAVLDALERKGQVILHGPPGTGKTRLALGAALALDGRADVLGADADARQRARAQTEMLHGDRIRMVTFHPSYGYEDFVEGFKPDLSATGPGLTLALTDGLFHGLCSRAAAHPDQTFLLVIDEINRGDLPRIFGELITLLELDKRNLPVALPVSKRSFSVPPNVRVIGTMNTADRSISHLDAAVRRRFAFLHVDPDPDAVSGTVGPLDLAAFFESLNSRISHHLDADHQIGHAYLLREGEPIATEEDLAAAFHHEVIPLLEDYCLGRADLLHRILGDLVDAETGRPLLMPPQDLADALATEFTSGANGPDA
;
A
#
# COMPACT_ATOMS: atom_id res chain seq x y z
N MET A 1 14.55 -19.33 19.17
CA MET A 1 15.42 -20.19 18.34
C MET A 1 14.59 -20.66 17.16
N THR A 2 14.55 -19.84 16.11
CA THR A 2 13.84 -20.14 14.86
C THR A 2 14.83 -20.84 13.92
N ASN A 3 14.39 -21.91 13.28
CA ASN A 3 15.15 -22.65 12.26
C ASN A 3 15.44 -21.72 11.07
N ALA A 4 16.50 -20.92 11.13
CA ALA A 4 17.03 -20.25 9.96
C ALA A 4 17.62 -21.33 9.05
N VAL A 5 16.99 -21.55 7.89
CA VAL A 5 17.49 -22.46 6.86
C VAL A 5 18.88 -21.98 6.45
N ASP A 6 19.89 -22.83 6.62
CA ASP A 6 21.26 -22.53 6.18
C ASP A 6 21.33 -22.57 4.65
N VAL A 7 21.93 -21.55 4.02
CA VAL A 7 22.12 -21.45 2.57
C VAL A 7 22.80 -22.71 2.02
N ARG A 8 23.74 -23.29 2.79
CA ARG A 8 24.42 -24.53 2.40
C ARG A 8 23.49 -25.72 2.29
N THR A 9 22.65 -25.89 3.31
CA THR A 9 21.69 -27.01 3.37
C THR A 9 20.65 -26.86 2.27
N ALA A 10 20.09 -25.66 2.10
CA ALA A 10 19.12 -25.39 1.04
C ALA A 10 19.72 -25.61 -0.36
N ALA A 11 20.95 -25.17 -0.60
CA ALA A 11 21.59 -25.33 -1.91
C ALA A 11 21.83 -26.81 -2.28
N ALA A 12 22.05 -27.68 -1.28
CA ALA A 12 22.21 -29.12 -1.51
C ALA A 12 20.90 -29.83 -1.88
N GLU A 13 19.76 -29.30 -1.44
CA GLU A 13 18.42 -29.88 -1.64
C GLU A 13 17.68 -29.28 -2.86
N PHE A 14 18.20 -28.21 -3.46
CA PHE A 14 17.56 -27.50 -4.55
C PHE A 14 17.51 -28.32 -5.85
N ASP A 15 16.31 -28.53 -6.38
CA ASP A 15 16.11 -29.18 -7.68
C ASP A 15 16.43 -28.22 -8.84
N ARG A 16 17.67 -28.30 -9.28
CA ARG A 16 18.19 -27.55 -10.43
C ARG A 16 17.50 -27.90 -11.75
N THR A 17 16.99 -29.13 -11.89
CA THR A 17 16.39 -29.58 -13.16
C THR A 17 15.06 -28.88 -13.45
N ALA A 18 14.36 -28.45 -12.40
CA ALA A 18 13.13 -27.66 -12.51
C ALA A 18 13.34 -26.25 -13.13
N VAL A 19 14.58 -25.76 -13.20
CA VAL A 19 14.89 -24.42 -13.73
C VAL A 19 15.13 -24.41 -15.24
N ALA A 20 15.42 -25.57 -15.85
CA ALA A 20 15.87 -25.66 -17.25
C ALA A 20 14.86 -25.08 -18.26
N ALA A 21 13.56 -25.29 -18.05
CA ALA A 21 12.52 -24.74 -18.92
C ALA A 21 12.45 -23.21 -18.83
N ALA A 22 12.53 -22.66 -17.62
CA ALA A 22 12.52 -21.21 -17.41
C ALA A 22 13.79 -20.54 -17.96
N GLU A 23 14.95 -21.20 -17.86
CA GLU A 23 16.20 -20.71 -18.44
C GLU A 23 16.16 -20.71 -19.98
N SER A 24 15.58 -21.74 -20.60
CA SER A 24 15.37 -21.75 -22.05
C SER A 24 14.45 -20.61 -22.48
N ALA A 25 13.34 -20.41 -21.78
CA ALA A 25 12.41 -19.31 -22.07
C ALA A 25 13.08 -17.93 -21.89
N ALA A 26 13.91 -17.77 -20.84
CA ALA A 26 14.67 -16.54 -20.61
C ALA A 26 15.67 -16.25 -21.75
N GLU A 27 16.34 -17.28 -22.28
CA GLU A 27 17.25 -17.10 -23.41
C GLU A 27 16.51 -16.76 -24.71
N ASP A 28 15.31 -17.30 -24.93
CA ASP A 28 14.48 -16.95 -26.07
C ASP A 28 13.95 -15.52 -25.98
N GLU A 29 13.51 -15.09 -24.79
CA GLU A 29 13.18 -13.68 -24.49
C GLU A 29 14.37 -12.75 -24.73
N ARG A 30 15.57 -13.15 -24.32
CA ARG A 30 16.80 -12.38 -24.55
C ARG A 30 17.06 -12.20 -26.04
N LYS A 31 17.01 -13.29 -26.82
CA LYS A 31 17.16 -13.24 -28.28
C LYS A 31 16.10 -12.37 -28.93
N GLN A 32 14.86 -12.38 -28.43
CA GLN A 32 13.80 -11.50 -28.91
C GLN A 32 14.14 -10.02 -28.66
N VAL A 33 14.66 -9.66 -27.48
CA VAL A 33 15.11 -8.29 -27.20
C VAL A 33 16.25 -7.90 -28.12
N LEU A 34 17.29 -8.74 -28.24
CA LEU A 34 18.45 -8.46 -29.09
C LEU A 34 18.10 -8.33 -30.57
N SER A 35 17.13 -9.12 -31.05
CA SER A 35 16.63 -9.05 -32.42
C SER A 35 15.87 -7.76 -32.71
N ARG A 36 15.07 -7.28 -31.74
CA ARG A 36 14.26 -6.07 -31.90
C ARG A 36 15.03 -4.78 -31.62
N PHE A 37 16.01 -4.86 -30.73
CA PHE A 37 16.82 -3.74 -30.28
C PHE A 37 18.30 -4.16 -30.28
N PRO A 38 18.94 -4.27 -31.45
CA PRO A 38 20.36 -4.60 -31.54
C PRO A 38 21.21 -3.57 -30.80
N LEU A 39 22.32 -4.01 -30.20
CA LEU A 39 23.18 -3.15 -29.38
C LEU A 39 23.73 -1.97 -30.22
N GLU A 40 24.11 -2.26 -31.46
CA GLU A 40 24.63 -1.32 -32.45
C GLU A 40 23.62 -0.25 -32.91
N GLU A 41 22.31 -0.50 -32.79
CA GLU A 41 21.26 0.44 -33.19
C GLU A 41 20.86 1.40 -32.06
N TRP A 42 21.35 1.20 -30.84
CA TRP A 42 20.97 2.03 -29.69
C TRP A 42 21.30 3.51 -29.87
N ALA A 43 22.40 3.83 -30.55
CA ALA A 43 22.79 5.22 -30.82
C ALA A 43 21.76 5.96 -31.69
N GLU A 44 20.99 5.24 -32.49
CA GLU A 44 20.01 5.77 -33.44
C GLU A 44 18.55 5.43 -33.04
N LEU A 45 18.35 4.71 -31.94
CA LEU A 45 17.02 4.28 -31.48
C LEU A 45 16.09 5.51 -31.30
N PRO A 46 14.93 5.55 -31.98
CA PRO A 46 13.98 6.67 -31.86
C PRO A 46 13.15 6.57 -30.57
N LEU A 47 12.69 7.72 -30.06
CA LEU A 47 11.99 7.83 -28.76
C LEU A 47 10.71 6.98 -28.74
N GLU A 48 10.00 6.94 -29.86
CA GLU A 48 8.74 6.23 -30.04
C GLU A 48 8.92 4.71 -29.92
N ARG A 49 10.14 4.21 -30.16
CA ARG A 49 10.50 2.80 -29.96
C ARG A 49 11.04 2.52 -28.55
N TYR A 50 11.31 3.54 -27.74
CA TYR A 50 11.81 3.37 -26.37
C TYR A 50 10.69 3.45 -25.32
N ALA A 51 9.95 4.57 -25.29
CA ALA A 51 9.15 4.97 -24.13
C ALA A 51 7.83 4.19 -23.96
N LEU A 52 7.30 4.15 -22.74
CA LEU A 52 5.93 3.73 -22.47
C LEU A 52 4.92 4.83 -22.86
N GLY A 53 3.67 4.43 -23.12
CA GLY A 53 2.54 5.34 -23.39
C GLY A 53 2.49 5.91 -24.80
N GLN A 54 3.34 5.41 -25.70
CA GLN A 54 3.25 5.63 -27.14
C GLN A 54 2.34 4.53 -27.72
N GLY A 55 1.33 4.90 -28.51
CA GLY A 55 0.45 3.93 -29.16
C GLY A 55 1.25 3.03 -30.10
N GLU A 56 0.94 1.73 -30.14
CA GLU A 56 1.60 0.81 -31.08
C GLU A 56 1.22 1.20 -32.51
N ALA A 57 2.15 1.81 -33.26
CA ALA A 57 1.95 1.99 -34.69
C ALA A 57 1.81 0.60 -35.33
N PRO A 58 0.82 0.35 -36.20
CA PRO A 58 0.57 -0.98 -36.75
C PRO A 58 1.84 -1.58 -37.38
N GLY A 59 2.32 -2.71 -36.85
CA GLY A 59 3.51 -3.41 -37.31
C GLY A 59 4.85 -3.04 -36.65
N SER A 60 4.88 -2.06 -35.73
CA SER A 60 6.13 -1.63 -35.05
C SER A 60 6.53 -2.48 -33.83
N GLY A 61 5.61 -3.27 -33.28
CA GLY A 61 5.83 -4.09 -32.08
C GLY A 61 5.93 -3.26 -30.78
N PRO A 62 6.10 -3.92 -29.61
CA PRO A 62 6.21 -3.23 -28.33
C PRO A 62 7.46 -2.33 -28.28
N THR A 63 7.34 -1.19 -27.60
CA THR A 63 8.47 -0.33 -27.25
C THR A 63 9.44 -1.03 -26.31
N TYR A 64 10.68 -0.55 -26.23
CA TYR A 64 11.72 -1.15 -25.40
C TYR A 64 11.29 -1.25 -23.94
N CYS A 65 10.78 -0.17 -23.34
CA CYS A 65 10.28 -0.18 -21.97
C CYS A 65 9.14 -1.18 -21.76
N ARG A 66 8.20 -1.28 -22.72
CA ARG A 66 7.08 -2.23 -22.65
C ARG A 66 7.57 -3.68 -22.73
N LEU A 67 8.50 -3.96 -23.64
CA LEU A 67 9.10 -5.28 -23.79
C LEU A 67 9.90 -5.69 -22.54
N MET A 68 10.67 -4.77 -21.97
CA MET A 68 11.47 -5.01 -20.78
C MET A 68 10.65 -5.16 -19.51
N GLU A 69 9.51 -4.46 -19.39
CA GLU A 69 8.63 -4.60 -18.22
C GLU A 69 7.68 -5.80 -18.34
N PHE A 70 7.04 -5.97 -19.49
CA PHE A 70 5.94 -6.93 -19.63
C PHE A 70 6.27 -8.16 -20.46
N GLY A 71 7.08 -7.99 -21.52
CA GLY A 71 7.38 -9.04 -22.49
C GLY A 71 8.62 -9.88 -22.22
N THR A 72 9.24 -9.74 -21.04
CA THR A 72 10.43 -10.51 -20.64
C THR A 72 10.36 -11.01 -19.18
N PRO A 73 9.30 -11.75 -18.79
CA PRO A 73 9.12 -12.24 -17.42
C PRO A 73 10.21 -13.24 -16.96
N HIS A 74 10.73 -14.08 -17.86
CA HIS A 74 11.74 -15.09 -17.52
C HIS A 74 13.15 -14.49 -17.39
N LEU A 75 13.41 -13.32 -17.96
CA LEU A 75 14.62 -12.51 -17.70
C LEU A 75 14.64 -11.80 -16.33
N GLY A 76 13.70 -12.11 -15.45
CA GLY A 76 13.54 -11.45 -14.15
C GLY A 76 12.57 -10.27 -14.24
N SER A 77 11.53 -10.28 -13.40
CA SER A 77 10.47 -9.28 -13.44
C SER A 77 10.94 -7.93 -12.90
N ILE A 78 10.51 -6.86 -13.57
CA ILE A 78 10.54 -5.47 -13.07
C ILE A 78 9.13 -4.86 -13.00
N LYS A 79 8.10 -5.72 -13.04
CA LYS A 79 6.68 -5.32 -12.92
C LYS A 79 6.40 -4.77 -11.51
N GLY A 80 5.43 -3.86 -11.42
CA GLY A 80 5.04 -3.21 -10.17
C GLY A 80 5.89 -1.97 -9.82
N GLY A 81 5.37 -1.09 -8.96
CA GLY A 81 5.98 0.22 -8.68
C GLY A 81 5.70 1.28 -9.75
N SER A 82 6.24 2.49 -9.56
CA SER A 82 5.95 3.65 -10.40
C SER A 82 6.51 3.52 -11.83
N ALA A 83 5.77 4.04 -12.82
CA ALA A 83 6.23 4.22 -14.19
C ALA A 83 7.49 5.10 -14.30
N ALA A 84 7.82 5.87 -13.25
CA ALA A 84 9.05 6.67 -13.15
C ALA A 84 10.34 5.86 -13.34
N LYS A 85 10.34 4.54 -13.09
CA LYS A 85 11.49 3.65 -13.33
C LYS A 85 11.95 3.59 -14.80
N HIS A 86 11.12 4.05 -15.73
CA HIS A 86 11.47 4.14 -17.15
C HIS A 86 12.27 5.39 -17.50
N ILE A 87 12.54 6.27 -16.51
CA ILE A 87 13.28 7.54 -16.60
C ILE A 87 12.52 8.60 -17.40
N MET A 88 11.90 8.20 -18.51
CA MET A 88 11.00 9.00 -19.32
C MET A 88 9.87 8.13 -19.86
N PHE A 89 8.64 8.63 -19.76
CA PHE A 89 7.46 7.97 -20.32
C PHE A 89 6.39 8.99 -20.72
N HIS A 90 5.53 8.59 -21.66
CA HIS A 90 4.37 9.36 -22.06
C HIS A 90 3.19 8.98 -21.17
N HIS A 91 2.64 9.95 -20.45
CA HIS A 91 1.53 9.73 -19.55
C HIS A 91 0.21 9.70 -20.30
N ASN A 92 -0.80 9.04 -19.74
CA ASN A 92 -2.13 8.95 -20.36
C ASN A 92 -2.84 10.32 -20.52
N SER A 93 -2.35 11.37 -19.83
CA SER A 93 -2.79 12.76 -20.02
C SER A 93 -2.23 13.43 -21.29
N GLY A 94 -1.38 12.75 -22.06
CA GLY A 94 -0.69 13.32 -23.22
C GLY A 94 0.59 14.11 -22.90
N GLU A 95 1.05 14.08 -21.64
CA GLU A 95 2.26 14.77 -21.20
C GLU A 95 3.46 13.83 -21.08
N TRP A 96 4.65 14.34 -21.40
CA TRP A 96 5.91 13.65 -21.11
C TRP A 96 6.30 13.81 -19.64
N ARG A 97 6.54 12.68 -18.97
CA ARG A 97 7.07 12.63 -17.61
C ARG A 97 8.55 12.29 -17.68
N LEU A 98 9.39 13.22 -17.21
CA LEU A 98 10.85 13.14 -17.27
C LEU A 98 11.46 13.07 -15.87
N ALA A 99 12.52 12.27 -15.72
CA ALA A 99 13.34 12.23 -14.52
C ALA A 99 13.95 13.60 -14.20
N ALA A 100 14.29 13.85 -12.93
CA ALA A 100 14.70 15.18 -12.46
C ALA A 100 15.83 15.85 -13.29
N PRO A 101 16.90 15.16 -13.72
CA PRO A 101 17.97 15.78 -14.52
C PRO A 101 17.54 16.15 -15.94
N LEU A 102 16.45 15.56 -16.43
CA LEU A 102 15.88 15.80 -17.76
C LEU A 102 14.70 16.79 -17.72
N LYS A 103 14.30 17.22 -16.52
CA LYS A 103 13.08 18.02 -16.34
C LYS A 103 13.22 19.38 -17.01
N GLY A 104 12.23 19.74 -17.83
CA GLY A 104 12.18 21.01 -18.57
C GLY A 104 12.88 20.98 -19.93
N MET A 105 13.50 19.85 -20.30
CA MET A 105 13.97 19.62 -21.67
C MET A 105 12.80 19.28 -22.60
N ASP A 106 12.97 19.54 -23.89
CA ASP A 106 12.11 18.96 -24.92
C ASP A 106 12.24 17.43 -24.89
N PRO A 107 11.17 16.63 -25.09
CA PRO A 107 11.23 15.18 -25.03
C PRO A 107 12.30 14.55 -25.94
N GLN A 108 12.57 15.14 -27.09
CA GLN A 108 13.53 14.62 -28.05
C GLN A 108 14.98 14.90 -27.62
N ASP A 109 15.22 16.05 -27.00
CA ASP A 109 16.50 16.38 -26.38
C ASP A 109 16.75 15.53 -25.11
N ALA A 110 15.71 15.35 -24.29
CA ALA A 110 15.75 14.48 -23.12
C ALA A 110 16.06 13.03 -23.50
N TRP A 111 15.47 12.56 -24.61
CA TRP A 111 15.79 11.25 -25.19
C TRP A 111 17.24 11.16 -25.65
N ALA A 112 17.74 12.16 -26.36
CA ALA A 112 19.12 12.17 -26.84
C ALA A 112 20.13 12.03 -25.69
N GLU A 113 19.91 12.75 -24.58
CA GLU A 113 20.75 12.65 -23.38
C GLU A 113 20.65 11.26 -22.72
N LEU A 114 19.43 10.76 -22.49
CA LEU A 114 19.20 9.45 -21.88
C LEU A 114 19.83 8.32 -22.72
N ARG A 115 19.57 8.33 -24.02
CA ARG A 115 20.12 7.37 -24.99
C ARG A 115 21.65 7.43 -25.02
N GLY A 116 22.22 8.62 -24.99
CA GLY A 116 23.68 8.81 -24.91
C GLY A 116 24.30 8.23 -23.63
N GLN A 117 23.58 8.24 -22.51
CA GLN A 117 24.04 7.56 -21.29
C GLN A 117 23.91 6.03 -21.39
N PHE A 118 22.85 5.49 -21.98
CA PHE A 118 22.77 4.04 -22.24
C PHE A 118 23.92 3.54 -23.12
N VAL A 119 24.24 4.25 -24.21
CA VAL A 119 25.39 3.89 -25.09
C VAL A 119 26.70 3.90 -24.31
N ARG A 120 26.98 4.96 -23.53
CA ARG A 120 28.16 5.02 -22.65
C ARG A 120 28.18 3.88 -21.61
N ALA A 121 27.02 3.49 -21.07
CA ALA A 121 26.93 2.37 -20.14
C ALA A 121 27.27 1.04 -20.82
N PHE A 122 26.84 0.84 -22.07
CA PHE A 122 27.19 -0.36 -22.84
C PHE A 122 28.67 -0.43 -23.16
N ASP A 123 29.27 0.68 -23.59
CA ASP A 123 30.71 0.77 -23.85
C ASP A 123 31.52 0.48 -22.58
N ALA A 124 31.11 1.06 -21.45
CA ALA A 124 31.72 0.87 -20.14
C ALA A 124 31.67 -0.61 -19.69
N VAL A 125 30.49 -1.24 -19.75
CA VAL A 125 30.35 -2.67 -19.40
C VAL A 125 31.13 -3.56 -20.36
N GLY A 126 31.09 -3.29 -21.67
CA GLY A 126 31.85 -4.03 -22.68
C GLY A 126 33.37 -3.93 -22.48
N ALA A 127 33.86 -2.81 -21.96
CA ALA A 127 35.26 -2.61 -21.58
C ALA A 127 35.62 -3.18 -20.19
N GLY A 128 34.63 -3.63 -19.41
CA GLY A 128 34.81 -4.05 -18.01
C GLY A 128 35.03 -2.89 -17.03
N ASP A 129 34.77 -1.65 -17.44
CA ASP A 129 34.88 -0.44 -16.61
C ASP A 129 33.53 -0.14 -15.94
N PHE A 130 33.25 -0.85 -14.86
CA PHE A 130 31.96 -0.72 -14.17
C PHE A 130 31.87 0.52 -13.29
N ASP A 131 32.99 1.13 -12.90
CA ASP A 131 33.01 2.32 -12.07
C ASP A 131 32.49 3.54 -12.86
N ALA A 132 32.74 3.57 -14.18
CA ALA A 132 32.18 4.60 -15.07
C ALA A 132 30.64 4.65 -15.10
N LEU A 133 29.94 3.57 -14.70
CA LEU A 133 28.48 3.57 -14.57
C LEU A 133 27.99 4.49 -13.47
N ASP A 134 28.79 4.72 -12.43
CA ASP A 134 28.40 5.56 -11.31
C ASP A 134 28.40 7.06 -11.72
N ASP A 135 29.11 7.44 -12.78
CA ASP A 135 29.10 8.82 -13.29
C ASP A 135 27.89 9.13 -14.21
N LEU A 136 27.07 8.14 -14.54
CA LEU A 136 25.90 8.28 -15.41
C LEU A 136 24.65 8.70 -14.62
N GLU A 137 24.56 10.00 -14.32
CA GLU A 137 23.55 10.58 -13.43
C GLU A 137 22.10 10.26 -13.81
N VAL A 138 21.75 10.26 -15.10
CA VAL A 138 20.37 10.07 -15.56
C VAL A 138 19.92 8.62 -15.34
N LEU A 139 20.82 7.65 -15.53
CA LEU A 139 20.52 6.22 -15.37
C LEU A 139 20.18 5.84 -13.92
N ARG A 140 20.61 6.65 -12.94
CA ARG A 140 20.31 6.44 -11.51
C ARG A 140 18.81 6.56 -11.20
N TYR A 141 18.02 7.19 -12.06
CA TYR A 141 16.58 7.35 -11.91
C TYR A 141 15.76 6.14 -12.39
N GLY A 142 16.39 5.18 -13.07
CA GLY A 142 15.76 3.94 -13.54
C GLY A 142 16.55 2.68 -13.19
N PRO A 143 16.96 2.48 -11.92
CA PRO A 143 17.98 1.51 -11.56
C PRO A 143 17.61 0.06 -11.92
N ALA A 144 16.33 -0.32 -11.80
CA ALA A 144 15.85 -1.65 -12.17
C ALA A 144 15.84 -1.88 -13.68
N LEU A 145 15.33 -0.92 -14.45
CA LEU A 145 15.31 -0.98 -15.92
C LEU A 145 16.73 -1.00 -16.48
N VAL A 146 17.61 -0.14 -15.96
CA VAL A 146 19.01 -0.05 -16.39
C VAL A 146 19.74 -1.35 -16.08
N THR A 147 19.63 -1.87 -14.85
CA THR A 147 20.30 -3.12 -14.49
C THR A 147 19.79 -4.29 -15.32
N LYS A 148 18.47 -4.39 -15.56
CA LYS A 148 17.89 -5.41 -16.46
C LYS A 148 18.37 -5.26 -17.89
N THR A 149 18.46 -4.03 -18.40
CA THR A 149 19.01 -3.72 -19.72
C THR A 149 20.44 -4.22 -19.83
N LEU A 150 21.32 -3.86 -18.88
CA LEU A 150 22.70 -4.33 -18.85
C LEU A 150 22.78 -5.85 -18.73
N ALA A 151 21.93 -6.49 -17.91
CA ALA A 151 21.87 -7.95 -17.79
C ALA A 151 21.40 -8.66 -19.07
N THR A 152 20.56 -8.01 -19.89
CA THR A 152 20.09 -8.56 -21.16
C THR A 152 21.22 -8.58 -22.21
N TYR A 153 21.97 -7.49 -22.33
CA TYR A 153 23.06 -7.35 -23.32
C TYR A 153 24.39 -7.97 -22.85
N PHE A 154 24.66 -7.93 -21.53
CA PHE A 154 25.90 -8.41 -20.89
C PHE A 154 25.60 -9.45 -19.78
N PRO A 155 25.00 -10.58 -20.16
CA PRO A 155 24.40 -11.53 -19.23
C PRO A 155 25.40 -12.26 -18.30
N GLU A 156 26.69 -12.23 -18.61
CA GLU A 156 27.79 -12.76 -17.80
C GLU A 156 28.19 -11.88 -16.61
N HIS A 157 27.76 -10.62 -16.61
CA HIS A 157 28.12 -9.61 -15.62
C HIS A 157 27.05 -9.35 -14.56
N PHE A 158 25.83 -9.90 -14.72
CA PHE A 158 24.70 -9.63 -13.84
C PHE A 158 23.87 -10.89 -13.53
N LEU A 159 23.26 -10.91 -12.35
CA LEU A 159 22.18 -11.83 -11.98
C LEU A 159 20.83 -11.27 -12.45
N PRO A 160 19.82 -12.10 -12.77
CA PRO A 160 18.48 -11.65 -13.16
C PRO A 160 17.64 -11.17 -11.96
N ILE A 161 18.21 -10.32 -11.10
CA ILE A 161 17.61 -9.76 -9.89
C ILE A 161 17.80 -8.23 -9.92
N TYR A 162 16.71 -7.47 -9.95
CA TYR A 162 16.78 -6.02 -10.22
C TYR A 162 16.25 -5.13 -9.11
N SER A 163 15.63 -5.72 -8.08
CA SER A 163 15.24 -4.99 -6.87
C SER A 163 16.49 -4.72 -6.02
N GLY A 164 16.82 -3.44 -5.81
CA GLY A 164 17.94 -3.04 -4.95
C GLY A 164 17.80 -3.54 -3.52
N GLU A 165 16.58 -3.62 -3.00
CA GLU A 165 16.33 -4.20 -1.68
C GLU A 165 16.60 -5.70 -1.65
N HIS A 166 16.11 -6.44 -2.64
CA HIS A 166 16.32 -7.90 -2.69
C HIS A 166 17.81 -8.22 -2.84
N LEU A 167 18.52 -7.47 -3.68
CA LEU A 167 19.97 -7.62 -3.86
C LEU A 167 20.74 -7.47 -2.54
N ARG A 168 20.41 -6.44 -1.74
CA ARG A 168 21.03 -6.24 -0.41
C ARG A 168 20.71 -7.37 0.56
N ARG A 169 19.45 -7.80 0.61
CA ARG A 169 19.03 -8.89 1.51
C ARG A 169 19.68 -10.21 1.14
N PHE A 170 19.77 -10.54 -0.15
CA PHE A 170 20.46 -11.74 -0.62
C PHE A 170 21.98 -11.67 -0.40
N ALA A 171 22.59 -10.49 -0.57
CA ALA A 171 24.01 -10.32 -0.29
C ALA A 171 24.33 -10.58 1.19
N ALA A 172 23.46 -10.12 2.10
CA ALA A 172 23.59 -10.33 3.54
C ALA A 172 23.48 -11.81 3.97
N LEU A 173 22.94 -12.70 3.12
CA LEU A 173 22.90 -14.15 3.38
C LEU A 173 24.26 -14.82 3.13
N LEU A 174 25.14 -14.19 2.35
CA LEU A 174 26.39 -14.79 1.92
C LEU A 174 27.58 -14.25 2.75
N PRO A 175 28.52 -15.12 3.17
CA PRO A 175 29.69 -14.68 3.90
C PRO A 175 30.56 -13.71 3.09
N GLY A 176 31.07 -12.66 3.76
CA GLY A 176 32.04 -11.73 3.17
C GLY A 176 31.46 -10.40 2.70
N ASP A 177 30.19 -10.10 2.99
CA ASP A 177 29.64 -8.76 2.77
C ASP A 177 30.09 -7.78 3.87
N THR A 178 30.80 -6.72 3.48
CA THR A 178 31.42 -5.75 4.41
C THR A 178 30.98 -4.30 4.16
N ASP A 179 30.11 -4.05 3.18
CA ASP A 179 29.75 -2.70 2.74
C ASP A 179 28.22 -2.52 2.68
N GLN A 180 27.67 -1.78 3.64
CA GLN A 180 26.22 -1.50 3.76
C GLN A 180 25.83 -0.09 3.29
N GLY A 181 26.65 0.54 2.43
CA GLY A 181 26.35 1.86 1.86
C GLY A 181 25.20 1.87 0.85
N GLU A 182 24.64 3.06 0.56
CA GLU A 182 23.70 3.27 -0.56
C GLU A 182 24.41 3.05 -1.91
N ALA A 183 24.45 1.80 -2.39
CA ALA A 183 24.94 1.45 -3.71
C ALA A 183 23.80 1.41 -4.75
N SER A 184 24.13 1.71 -6.00
CA SER A 184 23.21 1.54 -7.14
C SER A 184 22.79 0.07 -7.31
N ALA A 185 21.68 -0.18 -8.02
CA ALA A 185 21.19 -1.54 -8.24
C ALA A 185 22.19 -2.39 -9.04
N TRP A 186 22.86 -1.83 -10.06
CA TRP A 186 23.89 -2.55 -10.83
C TRP A 186 25.12 -2.89 -9.98
N ARG A 187 25.55 -1.99 -9.09
CA ARG A 187 26.67 -2.25 -8.16
C ARG A 187 26.32 -3.33 -7.14
N SER A 188 25.12 -3.25 -6.58
CA SER A 188 24.60 -4.27 -5.65
C SER A 188 24.45 -5.64 -6.33
N ASN A 189 24.02 -5.66 -7.60
CA ASN A 189 23.88 -6.88 -8.39
C ASN A 189 25.23 -7.54 -8.65
N ARG A 190 26.22 -6.76 -9.12
CA ARG A 190 27.58 -7.26 -9.34
C ARG A 190 28.21 -7.76 -8.04
N ARG A 191 28.02 -7.04 -6.94
CA ARG A 191 28.50 -7.47 -5.63
C ARG A 191 27.91 -8.82 -5.22
N LEU A 192 26.59 -9.00 -5.37
CA LEU A 192 25.95 -10.28 -5.12
C LEU A 192 26.51 -11.39 -6.01
N LEU A 193 26.72 -11.11 -7.30
CA LEU A 193 27.33 -12.07 -8.23
C LEU A 193 28.75 -12.47 -7.81
N GLU A 194 29.57 -11.52 -7.35
CA GLU A 194 30.90 -11.80 -6.81
C GLU A 194 30.83 -12.68 -5.56
N LEU A 195 29.94 -12.36 -4.62
CA LEU A 195 29.73 -13.16 -3.41
C LEU A 195 29.27 -14.59 -3.73
N VAL A 196 28.34 -14.75 -4.69
CA VAL A 196 27.87 -16.05 -5.19
C VAL A 196 29.04 -16.85 -5.79
N ARG A 197 29.89 -16.22 -6.60
CA ARG A 197 31.06 -16.86 -7.22
C ARG A 197 32.12 -17.30 -6.22
N LEU A 198 32.18 -16.68 -5.05
CA LEU A 198 33.08 -17.07 -3.96
C LEU A 198 32.59 -18.31 -3.19
N GLN A 199 31.31 -18.65 -3.29
CA GLN A 199 30.76 -19.83 -2.61
C GLN A 199 30.99 -21.08 -3.45
N SER A 200 31.47 -22.14 -2.81
CA SER A 200 31.69 -23.45 -3.43
C SER A 200 30.39 -24.14 -3.85
N GLU A 201 29.29 -23.80 -3.19
CA GLU A 201 27.96 -24.37 -3.26
C GLU A 201 27.28 -24.03 -4.60
N PHE A 202 27.54 -22.83 -5.13
CA PHE A 202 27.02 -22.38 -6.42
C PHE A 202 27.95 -22.70 -7.60
N ARG A 203 28.96 -23.56 -7.40
CA ARG A 203 29.91 -23.91 -8.46
C ARG A 203 29.19 -24.62 -9.61
N GLY A 204 29.27 -24.04 -10.80
CA GLY A 204 28.61 -24.57 -12.00
C GLY A 204 27.10 -24.33 -12.04
N TRP A 205 26.58 -23.43 -11.20
CA TRP A 205 25.20 -22.96 -11.30
C TRP A 205 25.08 -21.86 -12.34
N THR A 206 23.97 -21.84 -13.06
CA THR A 206 23.59 -20.74 -13.95
C THR A 206 23.01 -19.59 -13.13
N ARG A 207 22.99 -18.38 -13.72
CA ARG A 207 22.43 -17.20 -13.05
C ARG A 207 20.92 -17.35 -12.76
N HIS A 208 20.20 -18.13 -13.57
CA HIS A 208 18.78 -18.41 -13.37
C HIS A 208 18.57 -19.40 -12.24
N GLU A 209 19.43 -20.42 -12.12
CA GLU A 209 19.42 -21.35 -10.98
C GLU A 209 19.67 -20.59 -9.67
N VAL A 210 20.66 -19.69 -9.64
CA VAL A 210 20.94 -18.85 -8.46
C VAL A 210 19.76 -17.95 -8.12
N MET A 211 19.19 -17.25 -9.10
CA MET A 211 18.01 -16.40 -8.88
C MET A 211 16.84 -17.21 -8.32
N ARG A 212 16.51 -18.34 -8.94
CA ARG A 212 15.37 -19.16 -8.55
C ARG A 212 15.54 -19.68 -7.13
N PHE A 213 16.72 -20.20 -6.82
CA PHE A 213 17.06 -20.67 -5.47
C PHE A 213 16.88 -19.60 -4.41
N LEU A 214 17.44 -18.40 -4.64
CA LEU A 214 17.36 -17.29 -3.69
C LEU A 214 15.92 -16.87 -3.42
N TYR A 215 15.09 -16.75 -4.46
CA TYR A 215 13.67 -16.43 -4.28
C TYR A 215 12.85 -17.58 -3.68
N GLU A 216 13.18 -18.84 -3.97
CA GLU A 216 12.42 -19.97 -3.46
C GLU A 216 12.63 -20.19 -1.96
N HIS A 217 13.87 -19.99 -1.49
CA HIS A 217 14.26 -20.32 -0.11
C HIS A 217 14.37 -19.09 0.79
N PHE A 218 14.64 -17.91 0.22
CA PHE A 218 14.98 -16.71 0.99
C PHE A 218 14.23 -15.47 0.52
N ASP A 219 13.04 -15.63 -0.09
CA ASP A 219 12.26 -14.52 -0.60
C ASP A 219 12.15 -13.38 0.42
N PRO A 220 12.68 -12.18 0.12
CA PRO A 220 12.64 -11.06 1.03
C PRO A 220 11.23 -10.45 1.16
N ARG A 221 10.30 -10.80 0.26
CA ARG A 221 8.91 -10.36 0.32
C ARG A 221 8.26 -10.97 1.57
N PRO A 222 7.60 -10.17 2.45
CA PRO A 222 6.94 -10.70 3.63
C PRO A 222 5.95 -11.80 3.21
N ARG A 223 6.16 -13.05 3.65
CA ARG A 223 5.29 -14.17 3.30
C ARG A 223 4.02 -14.14 4.17
N GLN A 224 3.21 -13.09 4.05
CA GLN A 224 1.82 -13.09 4.52
C GLN A 224 0.96 -13.73 3.42
N ARG A 225 0.65 -15.02 3.56
CA ARG A 225 -0.30 -15.70 2.67
C ARG A 225 -1.66 -15.05 2.86
N THR A 226 -2.09 -14.27 1.87
CA THR A 226 -3.37 -13.57 1.90
C THR A 226 -4.50 -14.60 1.95
N ILE A 227 -5.47 -14.39 2.83
CA ILE A 227 -6.63 -15.28 2.95
C ILE A 227 -7.74 -14.71 2.08
N TRP A 228 -8.41 -15.55 1.31
CA TRP A 228 -9.47 -15.12 0.40
C TRP A 228 -10.79 -15.82 0.73
N LYS A 229 -11.89 -15.10 0.58
CA LYS A 229 -13.24 -15.65 0.59
C LYS A 229 -13.70 -15.81 -0.85
N ILE A 230 -14.38 -16.91 -1.13
CA ILE A 230 -14.86 -17.26 -2.47
C ILE A 230 -16.24 -17.93 -2.40
N ALA A 231 -17.18 -17.43 -3.21
CA ALA A 231 -18.51 -18.02 -3.33
C ALA A 231 -18.53 -19.07 -4.47
N PRO A 232 -18.84 -20.36 -4.21
CA PRO A 232 -18.89 -21.40 -5.23
C PRO A 232 -20.18 -21.28 -6.06
N GLY A 233 -20.18 -20.38 -7.02
CA GLY A 233 -21.33 -20.03 -7.84
C GLY A 233 -22.40 -19.21 -7.10
N GLU A 234 -23.40 -18.74 -7.84
CA GLU A 234 -24.49 -17.92 -7.28
C GLU A 234 -25.19 -18.67 -6.14
N ARG A 235 -25.30 -18.02 -4.97
CA ARG A 235 -25.86 -18.60 -3.73
C ARG A 235 -25.20 -19.93 -3.31
N GLY A 236 -23.95 -20.14 -3.70
CA GLY A 236 -23.20 -21.34 -3.36
C GLY A 236 -23.71 -22.61 -4.04
N ARG A 237 -24.38 -22.50 -5.21
CA ARG A 237 -24.99 -23.63 -5.92
C ARG A 237 -24.00 -24.70 -6.39
N LEU A 238 -22.73 -24.34 -6.59
CA LEU A 238 -21.65 -25.25 -7.02
C LEU A 238 -20.88 -25.86 -5.85
N TRP A 239 -21.32 -25.65 -4.61
CA TRP A 239 -20.57 -26.09 -3.44
C TRP A 239 -20.30 -27.60 -3.41
N GLU A 240 -21.32 -28.42 -3.64
CA GLU A 240 -21.17 -29.88 -3.60
C GLU A 240 -20.15 -30.36 -4.65
N GLU A 241 -20.18 -29.77 -5.85
CA GLU A 241 -19.22 -30.06 -6.91
C GLU A 241 -17.79 -29.63 -6.55
N CYS A 242 -17.63 -28.41 -6.02
CA CYS A 242 -16.33 -27.88 -5.59
C CYS A 242 -15.73 -28.71 -4.45
N ARG A 243 -16.57 -29.13 -3.50
CA ARG A 243 -16.16 -29.96 -2.36
C ARG A 243 -15.71 -31.34 -2.82
N ASP A 244 -16.54 -32.04 -3.59
CA ASP A 244 -16.29 -33.43 -3.98
C ASP A 244 -15.20 -33.53 -5.06
N GLY A 245 -15.07 -32.51 -5.91
CA GLY A 245 -14.03 -32.42 -6.94
C GLY A 245 -12.69 -31.86 -6.45
N GLY A 246 -12.60 -31.33 -5.23
CA GLY A 246 -11.36 -30.79 -4.68
C GLY A 246 -10.86 -29.54 -5.39
N PHE A 247 -11.76 -28.61 -5.72
CA PHE A 247 -11.42 -27.37 -6.41
C PHE A 247 -12.32 -26.21 -5.98
N ILE A 248 -11.97 -25.01 -6.45
CA ILE A 248 -12.88 -23.87 -6.50
C ILE A 248 -12.90 -23.29 -7.91
N CYS A 249 -14.01 -22.64 -8.28
CA CYS A 249 -14.15 -22.03 -9.58
C CYS A 249 -14.83 -20.66 -9.55
N VAL A 250 -14.55 -19.85 -10.57
CA VAL A 250 -15.23 -18.57 -10.84
C VAL A 250 -15.74 -18.55 -12.29
N GLY A 251 -16.76 -17.72 -12.55
CA GLY A 251 -17.34 -17.56 -13.89
C GLY A 251 -16.51 -16.62 -14.77
N TRP A 252 -17.18 -15.85 -15.62
CA TRP A 252 -16.57 -14.98 -16.65
C TRP A 252 -15.95 -15.76 -17.81
N ASP A 253 -16.60 -16.85 -18.21
CA ASP A 253 -16.14 -17.76 -19.25
C ASP A 253 -15.97 -17.07 -20.61
N GLU A 254 -16.73 -15.99 -20.86
CA GLU A 254 -16.65 -15.16 -22.07
C GLU A 254 -15.33 -14.40 -22.20
N LEU A 255 -14.62 -14.17 -21.09
CA LEU A 255 -13.26 -13.61 -21.13
C LEU A 255 -12.24 -14.60 -21.68
N GLY A 256 -12.57 -15.89 -21.80
CA GLY A 256 -11.58 -16.93 -22.06
C GLY A 256 -10.53 -17.00 -20.95
N ASP A 257 -9.43 -17.70 -21.18
CA ASP A 257 -8.42 -17.97 -20.16
C ASP A 257 -7.84 -16.68 -19.52
N LEU A 258 -8.02 -16.50 -18.20
CA LEU A 258 -7.45 -15.37 -17.45
C LEU A 258 -5.91 -15.30 -17.53
N GLY A 259 -5.25 -16.40 -17.87
CA GLY A 259 -3.82 -16.46 -18.15
C GLY A 259 -3.36 -15.54 -19.28
N GLN A 260 -4.25 -15.14 -20.19
CA GLN A 260 -3.90 -14.26 -21.30
C GLN A 260 -3.71 -12.79 -20.90
N TYR A 261 -4.31 -12.36 -19.78
CA TYR A 261 -4.31 -10.95 -19.36
C TYR A 261 -3.13 -10.67 -18.43
N GLN A 262 -2.29 -9.71 -18.77
CA GLN A 262 -1.04 -9.47 -18.04
C GLN A 262 -1.12 -8.36 -17.00
N SER A 263 -2.21 -7.59 -16.99
CA SER A 263 -2.47 -6.52 -16.01
C SER A 263 -3.95 -6.34 -15.70
N ASP A 264 -4.26 -5.72 -14.56
CA ASP A 264 -5.63 -5.38 -14.15
C ASP A 264 -6.29 -4.42 -15.13
N THR A 265 -5.50 -3.54 -15.75
CA THR A 265 -5.96 -2.60 -16.78
C THR A 265 -6.36 -3.32 -18.06
N GLU A 266 -5.59 -4.32 -18.50
CA GLU A 266 -5.90 -5.11 -19.69
C GLU A 266 -7.15 -5.97 -19.48
N LEU A 267 -7.26 -6.62 -18.32
CA LEU A 267 -8.45 -7.38 -17.95
C LEU A 267 -9.67 -6.47 -17.80
N LYS A 268 -9.50 -5.26 -17.25
CA LYS A 268 -10.57 -4.24 -17.20
C LYS A 268 -11.04 -3.88 -18.61
N GLN A 269 -10.14 -3.64 -19.56
CA GLN A 269 -10.53 -3.34 -20.94
C GLN A 269 -11.32 -4.49 -21.59
N ALA A 270 -10.95 -5.73 -21.30
CA ALA A 270 -11.68 -6.90 -21.79
C ALA A 270 -13.07 -7.04 -21.13
N LEU A 271 -13.18 -6.75 -19.84
CA LEU A 271 -14.44 -6.68 -19.10
C LEU A 271 -15.35 -5.59 -19.68
N ASP A 272 -14.81 -4.38 -19.93
CA ASP A 272 -15.53 -3.27 -20.54
C ASP A 272 -16.06 -3.63 -21.95
N ALA A 273 -15.29 -4.41 -22.73
CA ALA A 273 -15.67 -4.81 -24.07
C ALA A 273 -16.85 -5.81 -24.10
N HIS A 274 -16.91 -6.73 -23.14
CA HIS A 274 -17.97 -7.75 -23.05
C HIS A 274 -19.20 -7.25 -22.29
N TRP A 275 -19.00 -6.40 -21.28
CA TRP A 275 -20.05 -5.86 -20.43
C TRP A 275 -19.99 -4.32 -20.31
N PRO A 276 -20.17 -3.58 -21.43
CA PRO A 276 -20.06 -2.12 -21.45
C PRO A 276 -21.14 -1.36 -20.66
N ARG A 277 -22.19 -2.05 -20.17
CA ARG A 277 -23.38 -1.45 -19.50
C ARG A 277 -23.75 -2.10 -18.17
N SER A 278 -22.94 -3.03 -17.68
CA SER A 278 -23.02 -3.56 -16.31
C SER A 278 -21.77 -3.08 -15.57
N SER A 279 -21.60 -3.42 -14.29
CA SER A 279 -20.40 -3.17 -13.47
C SER A 279 -19.09 -3.81 -14.01
N GLY A 280 -18.95 -4.00 -15.32
CA GLY A 280 -17.72 -4.39 -16.02
C GLY A 280 -16.59 -3.38 -15.90
N GLY A 281 -16.84 -2.20 -15.32
CA GLY A 281 -15.88 -1.10 -15.18
C GLY A 281 -15.06 -1.05 -13.89
N SER A 282 -15.21 -2.00 -12.96
CA SER A 282 -14.42 -1.92 -11.71
C SER A 282 -13.03 -2.52 -11.92
N LEU A 283 -12.01 -1.66 -11.84
CA LEU A 283 -10.61 -2.08 -11.78
C LEU A 283 -10.40 -3.05 -10.59
N THR A 284 -11.20 -2.91 -9.54
CA THR A 284 -11.21 -3.81 -8.39
C THR A 284 -11.72 -5.22 -8.74
N LEU A 285 -12.71 -5.38 -9.63
CA LEU A 285 -13.09 -6.70 -10.16
C LEU A 285 -11.94 -7.34 -10.96
N ALA A 286 -11.30 -6.56 -11.83
CA ALA A 286 -10.14 -7.05 -12.60
C ALA A 286 -9.00 -7.50 -11.67
N ARG A 287 -8.66 -6.69 -10.65
CA ARG A 287 -7.66 -7.07 -9.64
C ARG A 287 -8.04 -8.34 -8.90
N ARG A 288 -9.31 -8.51 -8.53
CA ARG A 288 -9.80 -9.71 -7.84
C ARG A 288 -9.72 -10.96 -8.72
N LEU A 289 -10.06 -10.86 -10.00
CA LEU A 289 -9.95 -11.99 -10.94
C LEU A 289 -8.49 -12.38 -11.20
N LEU A 290 -7.58 -11.40 -11.32
CA LEU A 290 -6.15 -11.69 -11.41
C LEU A 290 -5.61 -12.29 -10.10
N ALA A 291 -6.06 -11.80 -8.95
CA ALA A 291 -5.70 -12.38 -7.65
C ALA A 291 -6.19 -13.83 -7.52
N PHE A 292 -7.36 -14.17 -8.07
CA PHE A 292 -7.84 -15.55 -8.15
C PHE A 292 -6.93 -16.42 -9.04
N ARG A 293 -6.58 -15.93 -10.23
CA ARG A 293 -5.65 -16.61 -11.14
C ARG A 293 -4.26 -16.81 -10.49
N ASP A 294 -3.82 -15.86 -9.69
CA ASP A 294 -2.50 -15.85 -9.06
C ASP A 294 -2.46 -16.60 -7.72
N LEU A 295 -3.53 -17.33 -7.34
CA LEU A 295 -3.52 -18.20 -6.16
C LEU A 295 -2.47 -19.30 -6.30
N GLU A 296 -1.66 -19.47 -5.25
CA GLU A 296 -0.58 -20.45 -5.21
C GLU A 296 -0.83 -21.55 -4.15
N ALA A 297 -0.15 -22.68 -4.34
CA ALA A 297 -0.19 -23.79 -3.39
C ALA A 297 0.14 -23.32 -1.96
N GLY A 298 -0.80 -23.57 -1.04
CA GLY A 298 -0.71 -23.19 0.35
C GLY A 298 -1.41 -21.87 0.74
N ASP A 299 -2.00 -21.14 -0.21
CA ASP A 299 -2.94 -20.06 0.08
C ASP A 299 -4.21 -20.59 0.76
N ARG A 300 -4.89 -19.73 1.52
CA ARG A 300 -6.04 -20.10 2.36
C ARG A 300 -7.32 -19.51 1.81
N LEU A 301 -8.35 -20.33 1.73
CA LEU A 301 -9.66 -19.98 1.20
C LEU A 301 -10.77 -20.17 2.23
N VAL A 302 -11.83 -19.39 2.10
CA VAL A 302 -13.11 -19.56 2.81
C VAL A 302 -14.21 -19.69 1.77
N ALA A 303 -14.83 -20.85 1.66
CA ALA A 303 -16.04 -21.03 0.86
C ALA A 303 -17.24 -20.51 1.64
N ASN A 304 -18.08 -19.66 1.03
CA ASN A 304 -19.24 -19.06 1.70
C ASN A 304 -20.53 -19.22 0.89
N ARG A 305 -21.67 -19.17 1.58
CA ARG A 305 -23.01 -19.01 1.00
C ARG A 305 -23.66 -17.73 1.51
N GLY A 306 -23.93 -16.79 0.59
CA GLY A 306 -24.42 -15.47 0.97
C GLY A 306 -23.47 -14.73 1.93
N THR A 307 -24.00 -13.80 2.71
CA THR A 307 -23.21 -13.01 3.68
C THR A 307 -23.12 -13.63 5.07
N GLU A 308 -23.78 -14.78 5.29
CA GLU A 308 -24.07 -15.29 6.65
C GLU A 308 -23.65 -16.74 6.88
N GLU A 309 -23.11 -17.45 5.88
CA GLU A 309 -22.79 -18.86 6.02
C GLU A 309 -21.39 -19.18 5.47
N ILE A 310 -20.59 -19.88 6.26
CA ILE A 310 -19.33 -20.50 5.86
C ILE A 310 -19.64 -21.96 5.53
N LEU A 311 -19.25 -22.38 4.34
CA LEU A 311 -19.42 -23.73 3.82
C LEU A 311 -18.22 -24.62 4.18
N ALA A 312 -17.00 -24.07 4.09
CA ALA A 312 -15.75 -24.73 4.47
C ALA A 312 -14.59 -23.72 4.48
N THR A 313 -13.48 -24.11 5.07
CA THR A 313 -12.17 -23.50 4.80
C THR A 313 -11.38 -24.39 3.86
N GLY A 314 -10.46 -23.85 3.06
CA GLY A 314 -9.67 -24.64 2.13
C GLY A 314 -8.21 -24.19 2.08
N ARG A 315 -7.34 -25.11 1.65
CA ARG A 315 -5.96 -24.81 1.28
C ARG A 315 -5.79 -25.08 -0.22
N VAL A 316 -5.25 -24.10 -0.94
CA VAL A 316 -4.94 -24.25 -2.37
C VAL A 316 -3.86 -25.33 -2.53
N ASP A 317 -4.07 -26.26 -3.46
CA ASP A 317 -3.23 -27.45 -3.68
C ASP A 317 -2.61 -27.50 -5.09
N GLY A 318 -2.72 -26.40 -5.83
CA GLY A 318 -2.17 -26.28 -7.17
C GLY A 318 -2.42 -24.88 -7.73
N SER A 319 -1.92 -24.64 -8.93
CA SER A 319 -2.11 -23.38 -9.63
C SER A 319 -3.43 -23.35 -10.40
N TYR A 320 -3.87 -22.14 -10.73
CA TYR A 320 -4.97 -21.87 -11.66
C TYR A 320 -4.83 -22.65 -12.97
N ARG A 321 -5.99 -23.08 -13.51
CA ARG A 321 -6.13 -23.61 -14.86
C ARG A 321 -7.46 -23.17 -15.47
N TYR A 322 -7.47 -23.04 -16.80
CA TYR A 322 -8.69 -22.91 -17.58
C TYR A 322 -9.16 -24.29 -18.07
N ASP A 323 -10.38 -24.66 -17.75
CA ASP A 323 -10.99 -25.97 -18.04
C ASP A 323 -12.18 -25.78 -18.99
N PRO A 324 -11.95 -25.87 -20.32
CA PRO A 324 -12.97 -25.61 -21.34
C PRO A 324 -14.00 -26.75 -21.48
N ASP A 325 -13.76 -27.90 -20.83
CA ASP A 325 -14.67 -29.06 -20.89
C ASP A 325 -15.82 -28.93 -19.88
N ARG A 326 -15.77 -27.93 -18.99
CA ARG A 326 -16.85 -27.60 -18.05
C ARG A 326 -18.02 -26.92 -18.79
N PRO A 327 -19.27 -27.09 -18.34
CA PRO A 327 -20.42 -26.41 -18.95
C PRO A 327 -20.52 -24.93 -18.58
N GLU A 328 -19.98 -24.54 -17.41
CA GLU A 328 -19.87 -23.16 -16.91
C GLU A 328 -18.77 -23.10 -15.83
N PHE A 329 -18.25 -21.91 -15.54
CA PHE A 329 -17.20 -21.66 -14.55
C PHE A 329 -15.90 -22.41 -14.90
N HIS A 330 -15.31 -22.04 -16.03
CA HIS A 330 -14.12 -22.67 -16.61
C HIS A 330 -12.83 -22.32 -15.86
N HIS A 331 -12.85 -21.32 -14.98
CA HIS A 331 -11.69 -20.89 -14.21
C HIS A 331 -11.57 -21.67 -12.92
N VAL A 332 -10.57 -22.55 -12.80
CA VAL A 332 -10.48 -23.54 -11.72
C VAL A 332 -9.16 -23.43 -10.98
N VAL A 333 -9.20 -23.53 -9.66
CA VAL A 333 -8.03 -23.67 -8.78
C VAL A 333 -8.22 -24.92 -7.90
N PRO A 334 -7.26 -25.86 -7.85
CA PRO A 334 -7.32 -27.03 -6.96
C PRO A 334 -7.27 -26.63 -5.48
N VAL A 335 -8.13 -27.22 -4.65
CA VAL A 335 -8.28 -26.89 -3.23
C VAL A 335 -8.58 -28.14 -2.42
N VAL A 336 -7.83 -28.32 -1.33
CA VAL A 336 -8.16 -29.29 -0.28
C VAL A 336 -9.10 -28.59 0.71
N TRP A 337 -10.37 -29.00 0.70
CA TRP A 337 -11.40 -28.44 1.58
C TRP A 337 -11.44 -29.12 2.95
N ASP A 338 -11.71 -28.32 3.95
CA ASP A 338 -11.97 -28.71 5.33
C ASP A 338 -13.35 -28.18 5.76
N PRO A 339 -14.39 -29.05 5.75
CA PRO A 339 -15.74 -28.68 6.12
C PRO A 339 -15.97 -28.62 7.64
N SER A 340 -14.98 -28.95 8.50
CA SER A 340 -15.16 -28.90 9.96
C SER A 340 -15.58 -27.50 10.46
N HIS A 341 -15.20 -26.47 9.70
CA HIS A 341 -15.47 -25.06 9.98
C HIS A 341 -16.80 -24.54 9.42
N ALA A 342 -17.64 -25.40 8.83
CA ALA A 342 -18.93 -25.01 8.27
C ALA A 342 -19.88 -24.49 9.35
N ARG A 343 -20.38 -23.25 9.22
CA ARG A 343 -21.28 -22.64 10.21
C ARG A 343 -22.00 -21.41 9.69
N LYS A 344 -23.14 -21.10 10.33
CA LYS A 344 -23.77 -19.77 10.21
C LYS A 344 -23.05 -18.75 11.08
N LEU A 345 -22.86 -17.57 10.53
CA LEU A 345 -22.24 -16.44 11.20
C LEU A 345 -23.28 -15.69 12.05
N PRO A 346 -22.92 -15.24 13.26
CA PRO A 346 -23.84 -14.54 14.16
C PRO A 346 -24.23 -13.13 13.66
N LYS A 347 -23.46 -12.56 12.72
CA LYS A 347 -23.78 -11.33 11.99
C LYS A 347 -23.40 -11.49 10.52
N ALA A 348 -24.23 -10.93 9.64
CA ALA A 348 -23.94 -10.84 8.22
C ALA A 348 -22.63 -10.09 7.99
N GLN A 349 -21.76 -10.67 7.17
CA GLN A 349 -20.56 -10.03 6.65
C GLN A 349 -20.98 -9.28 5.38
N HIS A 350 -21.40 -8.02 5.52
CA HIS A 350 -21.94 -7.24 4.40
C HIS A 350 -20.92 -7.08 3.25
N GLY A 351 -19.62 -7.06 3.56
CA GLY A 351 -18.52 -7.10 2.59
C GLY A 351 -18.32 -8.42 1.83
N TRP A 352 -19.05 -9.50 2.18
CA TRP A 352 -18.95 -10.81 1.49
C TRP A 352 -19.97 -11.00 0.35
N ARG A 353 -20.65 -9.93 -0.08
CA ARG A 353 -21.57 -9.99 -1.24
C ARG A 353 -20.85 -10.24 -2.57
N SER A 354 -19.58 -9.82 -2.73
CA SER A 354 -18.79 -10.08 -3.93
C SER A 354 -18.33 -11.54 -4.01
N THR A 355 -18.15 -12.09 -5.22
CA THR A 355 -17.73 -13.49 -5.41
C THR A 355 -16.38 -13.80 -4.79
N PHE A 356 -15.43 -12.86 -4.87
CA PHE A 356 -14.07 -13.01 -4.37
C PHE A 356 -13.68 -11.75 -3.57
N ALA A 357 -13.18 -11.93 -2.34
CA ALA A 357 -12.79 -10.82 -1.46
C ALA A 357 -11.67 -11.25 -0.52
N LYS A 358 -10.81 -10.30 -0.11
CA LYS A 358 -9.84 -10.56 0.95
C LYS A 358 -10.56 -10.86 2.27
N VAL A 359 -10.03 -11.81 3.02
CA VAL A 359 -10.47 -12.16 4.36
C VAL A 359 -9.38 -11.72 5.32
N ASP A 360 -9.79 -10.99 6.34
CA ASP A 360 -8.90 -10.65 7.44
C ASP A 360 -8.37 -11.94 8.12
N PRO A 361 -7.06 -12.09 8.33
CA PRO A 361 -6.49 -13.24 9.03
C PRO A 361 -7.09 -13.54 10.40
N SER A 362 -7.53 -12.51 11.15
CA SER A 362 -8.18 -12.70 12.45
C SER A 362 -9.56 -13.33 12.32
N LEU A 363 -10.30 -12.92 11.29
CA LEU A 363 -11.62 -13.48 10.99
C LEU A 363 -11.50 -14.97 10.63
N PHE A 364 -10.50 -15.34 9.82
CA PHE A 364 -10.19 -16.74 9.52
C PHE A 364 -9.80 -17.57 10.75
N ALA A 365 -9.02 -17.00 11.67
CA ALA A 365 -8.64 -17.68 12.90
C ALA A 365 -9.86 -17.97 13.81
N LYS A 366 -10.83 -17.06 13.90
CA LYS A 366 -12.09 -17.28 14.63
C LYS A 366 -12.88 -18.48 14.07
N PHE A 367 -12.89 -18.61 12.75
CA PHE A 367 -13.17 -19.82 11.96
C PHE A 367 -12.81 -21.15 12.57
N THR A 368 -11.50 -21.19 12.82
CA THR A 368 -10.68 -22.39 12.83
C THR A 368 -10.18 -22.73 14.22
N ALA A 369 -10.44 -21.86 15.19
CA ALA A 369 -10.04 -21.99 16.58
C ALA A 369 -10.80 -23.05 17.40
N HIS A 370 -11.77 -23.78 16.83
CA HIS A 370 -12.59 -24.73 17.62
C HIS A 370 -12.06 -26.17 17.72
N ASP A 371 -10.92 -26.50 17.10
CA ASP A 371 -10.47 -27.90 16.98
C ASP A 371 -9.29 -28.31 17.89
N ALA A 372 -9.04 -27.60 18.99
CA ALA A 372 -7.97 -28.01 19.94
C ALA A 372 -8.45 -28.70 21.23
N ASP A 373 -9.77 -28.81 21.50
CA ASP A 373 -10.23 -29.24 22.85
C ASP A 373 -11.35 -30.30 22.87
N SER A 374 -11.48 -31.11 21.81
CA SER A 374 -12.39 -32.26 21.79
C SER A 374 -11.64 -33.59 21.86
N GLY A 375 -10.96 -33.84 22.99
CA GLY A 375 -10.19 -35.08 23.15
C GLY A 375 -9.64 -35.41 24.53
N SER A 376 -10.44 -35.35 25.61
CA SER A 376 -10.44 -36.32 26.74
C SER A 376 -11.10 -35.71 27.98
N GLY A 377 -12.07 -36.43 28.55
CA GLY A 377 -12.90 -35.96 29.64
C GLY A 377 -12.29 -36.11 31.04
N SER A 378 -12.69 -35.24 31.95
CA SER A 378 -13.39 -35.55 33.21
C SER A 378 -13.36 -34.29 34.10
N GLY A 379 -14.50 -33.96 34.69
CA GLY A 379 -14.74 -32.63 35.26
C GLY A 379 -14.22 -32.40 36.68
N SER A 380 -14.13 -31.12 37.04
CA SER A 380 -14.43 -30.59 38.38
C SER A 380 -14.38 -29.05 38.38
N VAL A 381 -15.49 -28.44 38.81
CA VAL A 381 -15.74 -27.16 39.53
C VAL A 381 -14.67 -26.04 39.52
N PRO A 382 -15.04 -24.75 39.34
CA PRO A 382 -14.10 -23.64 39.22
C PRO A 382 -13.49 -23.24 40.57
N GLY A 383 -12.17 -23.35 40.67
CA GLY A 383 -11.35 -22.76 41.74
C GLY A 383 -10.54 -21.60 41.18
N THR A 384 -10.67 -20.44 41.82
CA THR A 384 -9.82 -19.25 41.70
C THR A 384 -8.35 -19.60 41.53
N VAL A 385 -7.73 -19.15 40.43
CA VAL A 385 -6.27 -19.07 40.31
C VAL A 385 -5.90 -17.66 39.85
N GLN A 386 -5.01 -17.08 40.64
CA GLN A 386 -4.36 -15.79 40.47
C GLN A 386 -3.60 -15.70 39.14
N ALA A 387 -3.44 -14.44 38.71
CA ALA A 387 -2.64 -14.01 37.59
C ALA A 387 -1.28 -14.72 37.49
N GLN A 388 -1.03 -15.34 36.34
CA GLN A 388 0.28 -15.38 35.72
C GLN A 388 0.10 -14.95 34.27
N ALA A 389 0.63 -13.76 33.95
CA ALA A 389 0.75 -13.26 32.60
C ALA A 389 1.75 -14.16 31.84
N GLY A 390 1.21 -15.14 31.13
CA GLY A 390 1.94 -15.86 30.09
C GLY A 390 2.13 -14.91 28.92
N ALA A 391 3.38 -14.66 28.55
CA ALA A 391 3.75 -13.96 27.33
C ALA A 391 3.18 -14.73 26.13
N GLY A 392 2.02 -14.30 25.64
CA GLY A 392 1.51 -14.69 24.33
C GLY A 392 2.44 -14.14 23.25
N GLU A 393 2.56 -14.89 22.15
CA GLU A 393 3.32 -14.43 20.97
C GLU A 393 2.88 -13.01 20.58
N PRO A 394 3.82 -12.12 20.19
CA PRO A 394 3.48 -10.75 19.82
C PRO A 394 2.49 -10.76 18.66
N VAL A 395 1.27 -10.24 18.88
CA VAL A 395 0.30 -10.01 17.80
C VAL A 395 0.90 -8.96 16.88
N ALA A 396 1.19 -9.35 15.64
CA ALA A 396 1.72 -8.43 14.65
C ALA A 396 0.67 -7.33 14.35
N PRO A 397 1.06 -6.05 14.34
CA PRO A 397 0.14 -4.97 14.02
C PRO A 397 -0.28 -5.02 12.53
N PRO A 398 -1.41 -4.39 12.16
CA PRO A 398 -1.80 -4.19 10.77
C PRO A 398 -0.69 -3.54 9.92
N GLU A 399 -0.68 -3.80 8.60
CA GLU A 399 0.38 -3.35 7.68
C GLU A 399 0.54 -1.83 7.65
N ASP A 400 -0.59 -1.11 7.59
CA ASP A 400 -0.64 0.36 7.63
C ASP A 400 -0.05 0.88 8.93
N VAL A 401 -0.40 0.27 10.08
CA VAL A 401 0.16 0.60 11.39
C VAL A 401 1.66 0.31 11.42
N GLN A 402 2.10 -0.83 10.88
CA GLN A 402 3.51 -1.20 10.83
C GLN A 402 4.32 -0.18 10.00
N ALA A 403 3.80 0.28 8.87
CA ALA A 403 4.45 1.32 8.07
C ALA A 403 4.67 2.62 8.85
N VAL A 404 3.73 3.01 9.72
CA VAL A 404 3.89 4.15 10.64
C VAL A 404 4.99 3.88 11.66
N LEU A 405 5.02 2.68 12.25
CA LEU A 405 6.04 2.29 13.22
C LEU A 405 7.45 2.30 12.61
N ASP A 406 7.62 1.75 11.40
CA ASP A 406 8.89 1.74 10.68
C ASP A 406 9.36 3.18 10.35
N ALA A 407 8.42 4.06 9.95
CA ALA A 407 8.71 5.46 9.72
C ALA A 407 9.15 6.19 11.01
N LEU A 408 8.50 5.89 12.14
CA LEU A 408 8.87 6.41 13.46
C LEU A 408 10.21 5.89 13.95
N GLU A 409 10.55 4.63 13.69
CA GLU A 409 11.85 4.06 14.02
C GLU A 409 12.95 4.76 13.22
N ARG A 410 12.75 4.94 11.91
CA ARG A 410 13.74 5.54 11.01
C ARG A 410 13.95 7.05 11.22
N LYS A 411 12.87 7.82 11.42
CA LYS A 411 12.92 9.29 11.44
C LYS A 411 12.62 9.91 12.81
N GLY A 412 12.05 9.14 13.75
CA GLY A 412 11.58 9.65 15.03
C GLY A 412 10.23 10.36 14.97
N GLN A 413 9.80 10.78 13.78
CA GLN A 413 8.57 11.52 13.55
C GLN A 413 8.00 11.29 12.14
N VAL A 414 6.67 11.29 12.05
CA VAL A 414 5.93 11.01 10.82
C VAL A 414 4.71 11.94 10.70
N ILE A 415 4.37 12.34 9.49
CA ILE A 415 3.13 13.02 9.12
C ILE A 415 2.32 12.08 8.23
N LEU A 416 1.13 11.72 8.70
CA LEU A 416 0.10 11.03 7.93
C LEU A 416 -0.69 12.09 7.18
N HIS A 417 -0.67 12.06 5.86
CA HIS A 417 -1.34 13.06 5.04
C HIS A 417 -2.21 12.45 3.95
N GLY A 418 -3.23 13.18 3.54
CA GLY A 418 -4.13 12.76 2.49
C GLY A 418 -5.51 13.41 2.63
N PRO A 419 -6.45 13.04 1.74
CA PRO A 419 -7.78 13.64 1.71
C PRO A 419 -8.57 13.39 3.01
N PRO A 420 -9.58 14.23 3.35
CA PRO A 420 -10.36 14.03 4.56
C PRO A 420 -11.16 12.73 4.53
N GLY A 421 -11.37 12.13 5.70
CA GLY A 421 -12.13 10.88 5.82
C GLY A 421 -11.38 9.60 5.44
N THR A 422 -10.06 9.64 5.16
CA THR A 422 -9.26 8.43 4.82
C THR A 422 -8.74 7.65 6.03
N GLY A 423 -9.08 8.06 7.26
CA GLY A 423 -8.71 7.32 8.47
C GLY A 423 -7.35 7.67 9.08
N LYS A 424 -6.72 8.79 8.71
CA LYS A 424 -5.41 9.24 9.26
C LYS A 424 -5.34 9.26 10.78
N THR A 425 -6.34 9.85 11.46
CA THR A 425 -6.37 9.92 12.93
C THR A 425 -6.59 8.54 13.55
N ARG A 426 -7.42 7.68 12.92
CA ARG A 426 -7.56 6.28 13.31
C ARG A 426 -6.22 5.54 13.21
N LEU A 427 -5.47 5.73 12.13
CA LEU A 427 -4.16 5.13 11.90
C LEU A 427 -3.11 5.62 12.93
N ALA A 428 -3.08 6.92 13.22
CA ALA A 428 -2.21 7.49 14.25
C ALA A 428 -2.47 6.88 15.64
N LEU A 429 -3.75 6.76 16.02
CA LEU A 429 -4.16 6.11 17.27
C LEU A 429 -3.86 4.60 17.25
N GLY A 430 -3.93 3.97 16.08
CA GLY A 430 -3.51 2.58 15.89
C GLY A 430 -2.03 2.37 16.21
N ALA A 431 -1.16 3.19 15.63
CA ALA A 431 0.27 3.17 15.92
C ALA A 431 0.58 3.49 17.40
N ALA A 432 -0.17 4.42 18.00
CA ALA A 432 -0.04 4.73 19.42
C ALA A 432 -0.36 3.52 20.32
N LEU A 433 -1.45 2.81 20.05
CA LEU A 433 -1.81 1.59 20.77
C LEU A 433 -0.76 0.49 20.59
N ALA A 434 -0.23 0.31 19.38
CA ALA A 434 0.84 -0.66 19.13
C ALA A 434 2.10 -0.33 19.96
N LEU A 435 2.53 0.95 20.00
CA LEU A 435 3.66 1.41 20.83
C LEU A 435 3.40 1.26 22.33
N ASP A 436 2.14 1.32 22.75
CA ASP A 436 1.73 1.10 24.13
C ASP A 436 1.70 -0.39 24.52
N GLY A 437 2.00 -1.29 23.58
CA GLY A 437 1.97 -2.74 23.78
C GLY A 437 0.57 -3.35 23.63
N ARG A 438 -0.36 -2.62 23.03
CA ARG A 438 -1.76 -2.99 22.84
C ARG A 438 -2.12 -3.23 21.38
N ALA A 439 -1.23 -3.91 20.64
CA ALA A 439 -1.49 -4.30 19.25
C ALA A 439 -2.65 -5.32 19.13
N ASP A 440 -2.96 -6.04 20.21
CA ASP A 440 -4.07 -7.00 20.32
C ASP A 440 -5.45 -6.36 20.07
N VAL A 441 -5.63 -5.07 20.37
CA VAL A 441 -6.90 -4.34 20.14
C VAL A 441 -7.00 -3.65 18.77
N LEU A 442 -6.02 -3.88 17.87
CA LEU A 442 -5.98 -3.26 16.55
C LEU A 442 -6.57 -4.12 15.43
N GLY A 443 -6.75 -5.42 15.67
CA GLY A 443 -7.39 -6.30 14.70
C GLY A 443 -8.78 -5.79 14.29
N ALA A 444 -9.23 -6.13 13.07
CA ALA A 444 -10.55 -5.77 12.55
C ALA A 444 -11.69 -6.16 13.51
N ASP A 445 -11.44 -7.19 14.30
CA ASP A 445 -12.35 -7.81 15.26
C ASP A 445 -12.31 -7.26 16.70
N ALA A 446 -11.48 -6.25 17.00
CA ALA A 446 -11.49 -5.66 18.34
C ALA A 446 -12.82 -4.90 18.54
N ASP A 447 -13.54 -5.23 19.61
CA ASP A 447 -14.78 -4.53 19.99
C ASP A 447 -14.50 -3.03 19.97
N ALA A 448 -15.29 -2.27 19.19
CA ALA A 448 -15.14 -0.83 19.09
C ALA A 448 -15.13 -0.17 20.49
N ARG A 449 -15.86 -0.74 21.45
CA ARG A 449 -15.85 -0.30 22.85
C ARG A 449 -14.55 -0.66 23.56
N GLN A 450 -13.99 -1.83 23.33
CA GLN A 450 -12.69 -2.23 23.88
C GLN A 450 -11.57 -1.36 23.33
N ARG A 451 -11.56 -1.12 22.01
CA ARG A 451 -10.61 -0.22 21.36
C ARG A 451 -10.73 1.21 21.90
N ALA A 452 -11.96 1.72 22.01
CA ALA A 452 -12.21 3.04 22.59
C ALA A 452 -11.73 3.13 24.06
N ARG A 453 -11.99 2.11 24.88
CA ARG A 453 -11.48 2.03 26.26
C ARG A 453 -9.95 2.03 26.29
N ALA A 454 -9.31 1.20 25.46
CA ALA A 454 -7.86 1.15 25.37
C ALA A 454 -7.28 2.52 24.97
N GLN A 455 -7.88 3.21 23.99
CA GLN A 455 -7.49 4.57 23.61
C GLN A 455 -7.65 5.55 24.77
N THR A 456 -8.79 5.53 25.48
CA THR A 456 -9.02 6.39 26.64
C THR A 456 -7.99 6.16 27.74
N GLU A 457 -7.73 4.91 28.11
CA GLU A 457 -6.71 4.54 29.10
C GLU A 457 -5.30 4.98 28.67
N MET A 458 -4.97 4.79 27.39
CA MET A 458 -3.68 5.21 26.80
C MET A 458 -3.46 6.71 26.94
N LEU A 459 -4.49 7.50 26.59
CA LEU A 459 -4.44 8.95 26.57
C LEU A 459 -4.50 9.57 27.98
N HIS A 460 -5.05 8.85 28.96
CA HIS A 460 -4.97 9.24 30.38
C HIS A 460 -3.59 8.98 31.00
N GLY A 461 -2.84 8.00 30.50
CA GLY A 461 -1.48 7.71 30.94
C GLY A 461 -0.49 8.80 30.49
N ASP A 462 0.68 8.91 31.12
CA ASP A 462 1.62 10.03 30.91
C ASP A 462 2.58 9.93 29.72
N ARG A 463 2.61 8.74 29.09
CA ARG A 463 3.56 8.41 28.00
C ARG A 463 3.10 8.88 26.63
N ILE A 464 1.80 8.85 26.39
CA ILE A 464 1.19 9.19 25.11
C ILE A 464 0.32 10.42 25.32
N ARG A 465 0.54 11.44 24.50
CA ARG A 465 -0.22 12.69 24.53
C ARG A 465 -0.80 12.93 23.15
N MET A 466 -2.05 13.37 23.09
CA MET A 466 -2.68 13.83 21.87
C MET A 466 -3.05 15.31 22.02
N VAL A 467 -2.79 16.09 20.99
CA VAL A 467 -3.15 17.51 20.89
C VAL A 467 -3.62 17.81 19.49
N THR A 468 -4.55 18.75 19.33
CA THR A 468 -4.97 19.27 18.02
C THR A 468 -4.42 20.68 17.87
N PHE A 469 -3.75 20.98 16.75
CA PHE A 469 -3.27 22.33 16.49
C PHE A 469 -4.37 23.21 15.92
N HIS A 470 -4.38 24.47 16.36
CA HIS A 470 -5.28 25.51 15.87
C HIS A 470 -4.49 26.80 15.67
N PRO A 471 -5.00 27.79 14.91
CA PRO A 471 -4.23 29.00 14.55
C PRO A 471 -3.72 29.84 15.73
N SER A 472 -4.28 29.66 16.92
CA SER A 472 -3.85 30.37 18.14
C SER A 472 -2.95 29.53 19.04
N TYR A 473 -2.64 28.29 18.67
CA TYR A 473 -1.73 27.43 19.42
C TYR A 473 -0.29 27.90 19.21
N GLY A 474 0.44 28.15 20.31
CA GLY A 474 1.72 28.85 20.27
C GLY A 474 2.84 28.16 21.05
N TYR A 475 4.03 28.77 20.99
CA TYR A 475 5.22 28.33 21.73
C TYR A 475 4.96 28.27 23.24
N GLU A 476 4.17 29.21 23.76
CA GLU A 476 3.86 29.39 25.17
C GLU A 476 3.05 28.22 25.77
N ASP A 477 2.28 27.52 24.94
CA ASP A 477 1.50 26.34 25.34
C ASP A 477 2.24 25.03 25.07
N PHE A 478 3.17 25.04 24.12
CA PHE A 478 3.86 23.85 23.67
C PHE A 478 5.21 23.63 24.37
N VAL A 479 6.01 24.69 24.53
CA VAL A 479 7.36 24.62 25.09
C VAL A 479 7.42 25.25 26.48
N GLU A 480 7.29 26.57 26.61
CA GLU A 480 7.21 27.25 27.91
C GLU A 480 6.62 28.66 27.75
N GLY A 481 5.86 29.11 28.75
CA GLY A 481 5.22 30.41 28.70
C GLY A 481 4.77 30.91 30.07
N PHE A 482 4.67 32.24 30.19
CA PHE A 482 4.11 32.88 31.39
C PHE A 482 2.59 32.75 31.39
N LYS A 483 2.04 32.14 32.44
CA LYS A 483 0.59 31.98 32.65
C LYS A 483 0.17 32.59 33.99
N PRO A 484 -1.09 33.03 34.13
CA PRO A 484 -1.59 33.53 35.42
C PRO A 484 -1.41 32.50 36.53
N ASP A 485 -0.78 32.92 37.63
CA ASP A 485 -0.67 32.12 38.84
C ASP A 485 -1.97 32.22 39.63
N LEU A 486 -2.81 31.18 39.55
CA LEU A 486 -4.10 31.11 40.23
C LEU A 486 -3.96 30.95 41.76
N SER A 487 -2.76 30.64 42.27
CA SER A 487 -2.49 30.52 43.71
C SER A 487 -2.09 31.85 44.36
N ALA A 488 -1.77 32.87 43.56
CA ALA A 488 -1.35 34.17 44.05
C ALA A 488 -2.55 34.93 44.65
N THR A 489 -2.45 35.28 45.94
CA THR A 489 -3.49 36.01 46.69
C THR A 489 -3.22 37.52 46.82
N GLY A 490 -2.15 38.03 46.19
CA GLY A 490 -1.76 39.44 46.24
C GLY A 490 -2.57 40.33 45.29
N PRO A 491 -2.51 41.67 45.44
CA PRO A 491 -3.13 42.58 44.48
C PRO A 491 -2.38 42.56 43.14
N GLY A 492 -3.11 42.34 42.04
CA GLY A 492 -2.59 42.38 40.67
C GLY A 492 -2.49 41.01 39.98
N LEU A 493 -2.20 41.00 38.67
CA LEU A 493 -1.98 39.78 37.89
C LEU A 493 -0.54 39.28 38.13
N THR A 494 -0.41 38.13 38.78
CA THR A 494 0.88 37.45 38.93
C THR A 494 1.03 36.42 37.82
N LEU A 495 2.17 36.42 37.14
CA LEU A 495 2.49 35.46 36.09
C LEU A 495 3.56 34.49 36.59
N ALA A 496 3.28 33.19 36.47
CA ALA A 496 4.26 32.12 36.69
C ALA A 496 4.72 31.58 35.34
N LEU A 497 6.02 31.33 35.22
CA LEU A 497 6.54 30.59 34.09
C LEU A 497 6.10 29.12 34.22
N THR A 498 5.49 28.58 33.16
CA THR A 498 4.96 27.22 33.13
C THR A 498 5.53 26.45 31.95
N ASP A 499 5.79 25.16 32.17
CA ASP A 499 6.22 24.25 31.12
C ASP A 499 5.03 23.88 30.22
N GLY A 500 5.24 23.94 28.91
CA GLY A 500 4.27 23.54 27.91
C GLY A 500 4.17 22.02 27.75
N LEU A 501 3.24 21.59 26.89
CA LEU A 501 2.92 20.17 26.70
C LEU A 501 4.14 19.34 26.26
N PHE A 502 4.88 19.81 25.27
CA PHE A 502 6.04 19.10 24.71
C PHE A 502 7.23 19.11 25.67
N HIS A 503 7.45 20.22 26.37
CA HIS A 503 8.46 20.28 27.42
C HIS A 503 8.17 19.27 28.53
N GLY A 504 6.93 19.24 29.03
CA GLY A 504 6.50 18.27 30.04
C GLY A 504 6.66 16.82 29.58
N LEU A 505 6.34 16.51 28.31
CA LEU A 505 6.54 15.19 27.72
C LEU A 505 8.03 14.82 27.67
N CYS A 506 8.90 15.72 27.21
CA CYS A 506 10.35 15.50 27.15
C CYS A 506 10.96 15.30 28.53
N SER A 507 10.56 16.10 29.53
CA SER A 507 11.05 15.95 30.90
C SER A 507 10.72 14.57 31.48
N ARG A 508 9.51 14.05 31.21
CA ARG A 508 9.14 12.67 31.60
C ARG A 508 9.92 11.63 30.81
N ALA A 509 10.08 11.81 29.51
CA ALA A 509 10.84 10.89 28.66
C ALA A 509 12.31 10.78 29.10
N ALA A 510 12.93 11.89 29.49
CA ALA A 510 14.29 11.91 30.02
C ALA A 510 14.42 11.14 31.35
N ALA A 511 13.39 11.15 32.19
CA ALA A 511 13.37 10.41 33.45
C ALA A 511 13.13 8.89 33.26
N HIS A 512 12.66 8.47 32.09
CA HIS A 512 12.29 7.08 31.78
C HIS A 512 12.87 6.64 30.43
N PRO A 513 14.21 6.51 30.31
CA PRO A 513 14.89 6.26 29.03
C PRO A 513 14.51 4.93 28.37
N ASP A 514 14.07 3.94 29.15
CA ASP A 514 13.68 2.60 28.66
C ASP A 514 12.25 2.56 28.11
N GLN A 515 11.51 3.67 28.16
CA GLN A 515 10.12 3.75 27.69
C GLN A 515 10.01 4.72 26.52
N THR A 516 9.23 4.34 25.51
CA THR A 516 8.89 5.25 24.40
C THR A 516 7.77 6.21 24.83
N PHE A 517 7.96 7.50 24.52
CA PHE A 517 6.96 8.54 24.71
C PHE A 517 6.48 9.03 23.35
N LEU A 518 5.18 9.26 23.19
CA LEU A 518 4.58 9.62 21.91
C LEU A 518 3.75 10.89 22.03
N LEU A 519 3.93 11.79 21.07
CA LEU A 519 3.06 12.93 20.83
C LEU A 519 2.30 12.71 19.52
N VAL A 520 0.97 12.66 19.59
CA VAL A 520 0.08 12.71 18.44
C VAL A 520 -0.41 14.15 18.27
N ILE A 521 -0.16 14.75 17.11
CA ILE A 521 -0.57 16.09 16.74
C ILE A 521 -1.61 15.98 15.62
N ASP A 522 -2.88 16.14 15.97
CA ASP A 522 -3.96 16.17 15.00
C ASP A 522 -4.01 17.56 14.32
N GLU A 523 -4.33 17.59 13.03
CA GLU A 523 -4.39 18.83 12.23
C GLU A 523 -3.10 19.67 12.31
N ILE A 524 -1.95 18.99 12.19
CA ILE A 524 -0.61 19.56 12.44
C ILE A 524 -0.33 20.83 11.60
N ASN A 525 -0.95 20.95 10.44
CA ASN A 525 -0.76 22.05 9.51
C ASN A 525 -1.57 23.33 9.87
N ARG A 526 -2.57 23.23 10.76
CA ARG A 526 -3.33 24.40 11.24
C ARG A 526 -2.57 25.28 12.24
N GLY A 527 -1.43 24.80 12.73
CA GLY A 527 -0.49 25.57 13.55
C GLY A 527 0.73 26.02 12.75
N ASP A 528 1.27 27.20 13.10
CA ASP A 528 2.56 27.65 12.59
C ASP A 528 3.69 26.85 13.26
N LEU A 529 4.10 25.75 12.61
CA LEU A 529 5.06 24.80 13.18
C LEU A 529 6.42 25.42 13.54
N PRO A 530 7.08 26.22 12.67
CA PRO A 530 8.28 26.94 13.06
C PRO A 530 8.11 27.78 14.33
N ARG A 531 6.98 28.48 14.47
CA ARG A 531 6.70 29.27 15.67
C ARG A 531 6.43 28.41 16.91
N ILE A 532 5.63 27.35 16.77
CA ILE A 532 5.23 26.47 17.87
C ILE A 532 6.44 25.71 18.42
N PHE A 533 7.28 25.14 17.55
CA PHE A 533 8.47 24.39 17.98
C PHE A 533 9.65 25.30 18.34
N GLY A 534 9.70 26.52 17.81
CA GLY A 534 10.81 27.46 18.04
C GLY A 534 12.15 26.83 17.68
N GLU A 535 13.12 26.93 18.58
CA GLU A 535 14.45 26.34 18.46
C GLU A 535 14.45 24.80 18.49
N LEU A 536 13.42 24.19 19.08
CA LEU A 536 13.33 22.74 19.23
C LEU A 536 13.05 22.03 17.90
N ILE A 537 12.63 22.76 16.87
CA ILE A 537 12.40 22.20 15.53
C ILE A 537 13.64 21.46 15.02
N THR A 538 14.84 21.93 15.35
CA THR A 538 16.10 21.29 14.94
C THR A 538 16.39 20.03 15.75
N LEU A 539 15.94 19.98 17.01
CA LEU A 539 16.15 18.86 17.92
C LEU A 539 15.19 17.70 17.68
N LEU A 540 14.24 17.83 16.74
CA LEU A 540 13.41 16.72 16.31
C LEU A 540 14.22 15.65 15.56
N GLU A 541 15.27 16.04 14.83
CA GLU A 541 16.16 15.12 14.10
C GLU A 541 16.85 14.16 15.09
N LEU A 542 16.76 12.83 14.84
CA LEU A 542 17.20 11.80 15.78
C LEU A 542 18.67 11.95 16.22
N ASP A 543 19.55 12.32 15.29
CA ASP A 543 20.98 12.56 15.51
C ASP A 543 21.28 13.82 16.33
N LYS A 544 20.31 14.73 16.44
CA LYS A 544 20.40 16.00 17.19
C LYS A 544 19.69 15.96 18.53
N ARG A 545 19.07 14.84 18.87
CA ARG A 545 18.48 14.62 20.19
C ARG A 545 19.55 14.53 21.27
N ASN A 546 19.17 14.85 22.49
CA ASN A 546 20.08 15.11 23.63
C ASN A 546 21.06 16.28 23.44
N LEU A 547 21.05 17.01 22.31
CA LEU A 547 21.83 18.25 22.22
C LEU A 547 21.17 19.34 23.08
N PRO A 548 21.88 19.88 24.08
CA PRO A 548 21.32 20.91 24.95
C PRO A 548 21.23 22.25 24.23
N VAL A 549 20.07 22.89 24.32
CA VAL A 549 19.82 24.28 23.91
C VAL A 549 19.37 25.09 25.12
N ALA A 550 19.63 26.39 25.13
CA ALA A 550 19.12 27.28 26.17
C ALA A 550 17.77 27.86 25.72
N LEU A 551 16.71 27.58 26.47
CA LEU A 551 15.38 28.10 26.15
C LEU A 551 15.36 29.64 26.29
N PRO A 552 14.69 30.38 25.39
CA PRO A 552 14.77 31.83 25.31
C PRO A 552 14.17 32.54 26.52
N VAL A 553 13.12 31.98 27.14
CA VAL A 553 12.41 32.62 28.25
C VAL A 553 13.07 32.26 29.57
N SER A 554 13.20 30.97 29.87
CA SER A 554 13.71 30.50 31.17
C SER A 554 15.24 30.45 31.27
N LYS A 555 15.94 30.46 30.14
CA LYS A 555 17.39 30.19 30.02
C LYS A 555 17.81 28.81 30.54
N ARG A 556 16.86 27.92 30.85
CA ARG A 556 17.15 26.54 31.23
C ARG A 556 17.76 25.80 30.05
N SER A 557 18.70 24.91 30.35
CA SER A 557 19.20 23.96 29.37
C SER A 557 18.14 22.89 29.14
N PHE A 558 17.76 22.67 27.89
CA PHE A 558 16.73 21.72 27.48
C PHE A 558 17.21 20.92 26.27
N SER A 559 16.76 19.68 26.15
CA SER A 559 17.02 18.85 24.96
C SER A 559 15.84 17.91 24.72
N VAL A 560 15.67 17.45 23.48
CA VAL A 560 14.66 16.44 23.12
C VAL A 560 15.25 15.04 23.33
N PRO A 561 14.65 14.17 24.16
CA PRO A 561 15.16 12.81 24.38
C PRO A 561 15.00 11.87 23.17
N PRO A 562 15.91 10.89 23.00
CA PRO A 562 15.90 9.94 21.87
C PRO A 562 14.69 8.99 21.89
N ASN A 563 14.03 8.81 23.03
CA ASN A 563 12.85 7.96 23.22
C ASN A 563 11.51 8.69 23.00
N VAL A 564 11.51 9.96 22.54
CA VAL A 564 10.29 10.68 22.14
C VAL A 564 9.91 10.31 20.70
N ARG A 565 8.63 10.27 20.34
CA ARG A 565 8.14 10.07 18.97
C ARG A 565 7.04 11.07 18.68
N VAL A 566 6.88 11.47 17.42
CA VAL A 566 5.83 12.41 17.00
C VAL A 566 5.08 11.88 15.78
N ILE A 567 3.76 11.78 15.88
CA ILE A 567 2.88 11.51 14.74
C ILE A 567 2.04 12.76 14.49
N GLY A 568 2.10 13.33 13.29
CA GLY A 568 1.20 14.38 12.83
C GLY A 568 0.13 13.81 11.90
N THR A 569 -1.10 14.33 11.95
CA THR A 569 -2.10 14.11 10.89
C THR A 569 -2.32 15.40 10.12
N MET A 570 -2.50 15.30 8.80
CA MET A 570 -2.61 16.45 7.91
C MET A 570 -3.67 16.19 6.84
N ASN A 571 -4.73 17.00 6.82
CA ASN A 571 -5.61 17.04 5.65
C ASN A 571 -4.93 17.84 4.55
N THR A 572 -4.92 17.31 3.32
CA THR A 572 -4.30 17.99 2.17
C THR A 572 -5.24 18.97 1.48
N ALA A 573 -6.56 18.80 1.63
CA ALA A 573 -7.58 19.63 1.00
C ALA A 573 -7.81 21.00 1.68
N ASP A 574 -7.65 21.14 3.02
CA ASP A 574 -8.05 22.41 3.65
C ASP A 574 -7.14 23.58 3.21
N ARG A 575 -7.80 24.65 2.75
CA ARG A 575 -7.16 25.83 2.14
C ARG A 575 -6.79 26.91 3.17
N SER A 576 -7.24 26.78 4.42
CA SER A 576 -7.07 27.75 5.53
C SER A 576 -5.76 27.59 6.31
N ILE A 577 -4.75 26.96 5.71
CA ILE A 577 -3.65 26.31 6.41
C ILE A 577 -2.32 27.02 6.16
N SER A 578 -1.45 27.06 7.16
CA SER A 578 -0.07 27.52 6.99
C SER A 578 0.72 26.56 6.11
N HIS A 579 1.42 27.05 5.08
CA HIS A 579 2.27 26.19 4.26
C HIS A 579 3.34 25.53 5.13
N LEU A 580 3.43 24.20 5.07
CA LEU A 580 4.46 23.46 5.79
C LEU A 580 5.83 23.83 5.22
N ASP A 581 6.64 24.51 6.03
CA ASP A 581 7.99 24.94 5.62
C ASP A 581 8.87 23.73 5.25
N ALA A 582 9.79 23.94 4.31
CA ALA A 582 10.79 22.96 3.88
C ALA A 582 11.60 22.40 5.07
N ALA A 583 11.83 23.24 6.08
CA ALA A 583 12.49 22.86 7.32
C ALA A 583 11.72 21.75 8.07
N VAL A 584 10.39 21.81 8.12
CA VAL A 584 9.55 20.76 8.71
C VAL A 584 9.55 19.53 7.81
N ARG A 585 9.37 19.72 6.49
CA ARG A 585 9.32 18.61 5.53
C ARG A 585 10.54 17.70 5.57
N ARG A 586 11.75 18.27 5.77
CA ARG A 586 12.99 17.47 5.88
C ARG A 586 13.04 16.58 7.13
N ARG A 587 12.35 17.00 8.20
CA ARG A 587 12.46 16.39 9.53
C ARG A 587 11.42 15.32 9.78
N PHE A 588 10.28 15.36 9.11
CA PHE A 588 9.24 14.34 9.21
C PHE A 588 9.33 13.32 8.06
N ALA A 589 9.01 12.06 8.34
CA ALA A 589 8.58 11.15 7.28
C ALA A 589 7.16 11.52 6.83
N PHE A 590 6.85 11.40 5.54
CA PHE A 590 5.51 11.65 5.02
C PHE A 590 4.94 10.33 4.50
N LEU A 591 3.80 9.93 5.06
CA LEU A 591 3.04 8.76 4.62
C LEU A 591 1.70 9.22 4.08
N HIS A 592 1.43 8.91 2.82
CA HIS A 592 0.15 9.20 2.20
C HIS A 592 -0.89 8.17 2.64
N VAL A 593 -2.11 8.60 2.93
CA VAL A 593 -3.25 7.76 3.31
C VAL A 593 -4.37 7.98 2.30
N ASP A 594 -4.46 7.06 1.34
CA ASP A 594 -5.38 7.10 0.21
C ASP A 594 -6.82 6.72 0.58
N PRO A 595 -7.81 7.18 -0.21
CA PRO A 595 -9.14 6.59 -0.22
C PRO A 595 -9.09 5.08 -0.49
N ASP A 596 -9.88 4.30 0.24
CA ASP A 596 -9.91 2.82 0.13
C ASP A 596 -11.30 2.35 -0.32
N PRO A 597 -11.47 1.97 -1.59
CA PRO A 597 -12.73 1.43 -2.10
C PRO A 597 -13.13 0.09 -1.47
N ASP A 598 -12.15 -0.74 -1.07
CA ASP A 598 -12.47 -2.05 -0.49
C ASP A 598 -13.17 -1.87 0.88
N ALA A 599 -12.84 -0.81 1.61
CA ALA A 599 -13.47 -0.46 2.90
C ALA A 599 -14.97 -0.15 2.80
N VAL A 600 -15.50 0.15 1.61
CA VAL A 600 -16.93 0.45 1.37
C VAL A 600 -17.59 -0.62 0.49
N SER A 601 -17.01 -1.83 0.41
CA SER A 601 -17.57 -2.93 -0.37
C SER A 601 -18.99 -3.29 0.10
N GLY A 602 -19.99 -3.01 -0.74
CA GLY A 602 -21.39 -3.22 -0.43
C GLY A 602 -22.33 -2.65 -1.50
N THR A 603 -23.64 -2.81 -1.29
CA THR A 603 -24.66 -2.25 -2.18
C THR A 603 -25.83 -1.65 -1.39
N VAL A 604 -26.41 -0.59 -1.92
CA VAL A 604 -27.64 0.07 -1.44
C VAL A 604 -28.60 0.16 -2.62
N GLY A 605 -29.72 -0.55 -2.57
CA GLY A 605 -30.55 -0.74 -3.77
C GLY A 605 -29.73 -1.30 -4.94
N PRO A 606 -29.77 -0.70 -6.16
CA PRO A 606 -28.93 -1.09 -7.28
C PRO A 606 -27.52 -0.47 -7.27
N LEU A 607 -27.21 0.43 -6.33
CA LEU A 607 -25.93 1.13 -6.27
C LEU A 607 -24.83 0.21 -5.71
N ASP A 608 -23.76 0.01 -6.46
CA ASP A 608 -22.50 -0.53 -5.95
C ASP A 608 -21.69 0.60 -5.30
N LEU A 609 -21.49 0.53 -3.98
CA LEU A 609 -20.86 1.60 -3.21
C LEU A 609 -19.38 1.78 -3.54
N ALA A 610 -18.65 0.69 -3.80
CA ALA A 610 -17.24 0.77 -4.14
C ALA A 610 -17.05 1.38 -5.53
N ALA A 611 -17.85 0.97 -6.51
CA ALA A 611 -17.84 1.55 -7.85
C ALA A 611 -18.27 3.02 -7.84
N PHE A 612 -19.30 3.37 -7.08
CA PHE A 612 -19.71 4.77 -6.88
C PHE A 612 -18.58 5.61 -6.29
N PHE A 613 -17.97 5.13 -5.20
CA PHE A 613 -16.90 5.81 -4.51
C PHE A 613 -15.67 6.02 -5.40
N GLU A 614 -15.26 4.99 -6.17
CA GLU A 614 -14.19 5.09 -7.16
C GLU A 614 -14.52 6.11 -8.25
N SER A 615 -15.71 6.02 -8.85
CA SER A 615 -16.13 6.92 -9.93
C SER A 615 -16.22 8.37 -9.46
N LEU A 616 -16.78 8.61 -8.27
CA LEU A 616 -16.86 9.94 -7.67
C LEU A 616 -15.45 10.51 -7.43
N ASN A 617 -14.56 9.74 -6.79
CA ASN A 617 -13.18 10.18 -6.55
C ASN A 617 -12.38 10.38 -7.84
N SER A 618 -12.68 9.63 -8.91
CA SER A 618 -12.09 9.85 -10.23
C SER A 618 -12.54 11.18 -10.83
N ARG A 619 -13.83 11.52 -10.77
CA ARG A 619 -14.35 12.81 -11.25
C ARG A 619 -13.83 13.98 -10.43
N ILE A 620 -13.79 13.84 -9.11
CA ILE A 620 -13.20 14.83 -8.20
C ILE A 620 -11.74 15.08 -8.58
N SER A 621 -10.92 14.04 -8.70
CA SER A 621 -9.50 14.20 -9.04
C SER A 621 -9.29 14.76 -10.45
N HIS A 622 -10.21 14.54 -11.37
CA HIS A 622 -10.13 15.04 -12.73
C HIS A 622 -10.46 16.54 -12.83
N HIS A 623 -11.49 17.00 -12.11
CA HIS A 623 -11.95 18.39 -12.16
C HIS A 623 -11.32 19.30 -11.10
N LEU A 624 -10.80 18.72 -10.01
CA LEU A 624 -10.05 19.40 -8.97
C LEU A 624 -8.61 18.89 -9.00
N ASP A 625 -8.24 18.02 -8.07
CA ASP A 625 -6.96 17.32 -7.97
C ASP A 625 -7.08 16.14 -7.00
N ALA A 626 -6.01 15.35 -6.85
CA ALA A 626 -5.99 14.18 -5.98
C ALA A 626 -6.15 14.52 -4.48
N ASP A 627 -5.74 15.72 -4.04
CA ASP A 627 -5.83 16.11 -2.64
C ASP A 627 -7.27 16.42 -2.21
N HIS A 628 -8.16 16.74 -3.16
CA HIS A 628 -9.58 16.99 -2.93
C HIS A 628 -10.45 15.73 -2.96
N GLN A 629 -9.88 14.53 -3.10
CA GLN A 629 -10.66 13.30 -2.99
C GLN A 629 -11.39 13.20 -1.63
N ILE A 630 -12.36 12.29 -1.54
CA ILE A 630 -13.07 11.98 -0.30
C ILE A 630 -12.69 10.59 0.17
N GLY A 631 -12.48 10.43 1.47
CA GLY A 631 -12.18 9.14 2.07
C GLY A 631 -13.41 8.30 2.37
N HIS A 632 -13.18 7.02 2.62
CA HIS A 632 -14.24 6.02 2.82
C HIS A 632 -15.13 6.30 4.04
N ALA A 633 -14.64 7.04 5.05
CA ALA A 633 -15.38 7.28 6.28
C ALA A 633 -16.76 7.92 6.10
N TYR A 634 -16.97 8.70 5.02
CA TYR A 634 -18.27 9.29 4.69
C TYR A 634 -19.33 8.25 4.29
N LEU A 635 -18.91 7.06 3.88
CA LEU A 635 -19.79 5.95 3.50
C LEU A 635 -19.75 4.82 4.53
N LEU A 636 -19.25 5.08 5.74
CA LEU A 636 -19.26 4.15 6.86
C LEU A 636 -20.23 4.61 7.95
N ARG A 637 -20.93 3.65 8.54
CA ARG A 637 -21.72 3.83 9.76
C ARG A 637 -21.25 2.83 10.81
N GLU A 638 -20.86 3.33 11.98
CA GLU A 638 -20.28 2.51 13.06
C GLU A 638 -19.04 1.69 12.64
N GLY A 639 -18.33 2.16 11.61
CA GLY A 639 -17.14 1.47 11.06
C GLY A 639 -17.43 0.41 10.00
N GLU A 640 -18.70 0.21 9.63
CA GLU A 640 -19.14 -0.71 8.58
C GLU A 640 -19.68 0.08 7.39
N PRO A 641 -19.62 -0.46 6.15
CA PRO A 641 -20.26 0.17 4.99
C PRO A 641 -21.75 0.43 5.23
N ILE A 642 -22.24 1.60 4.81
CA ILE A 642 -23.67 1.89 4.82
C ILE A 642 -24.44 0.84 4.01
N ALA A 643 -25.65 0.50 4.47
CA ALA A 643 -26.40 -0.62 3.90
C ALA A 643 -27.86 -0.30 3.60
N THR A 644 -28.33 0.91 3.91
CA THR A 644 -29.71 1.35 3.68
C THR A 644 -29.76 2.61 2.83
N GLU A 645 -30.86 2.80 2.11
CA GLU A 645 -31.14 3.98 1.30
C GLU A 645 -31.15 5.25 2.16
N GLU A 646 -31.68 5.18 3.39
CA GLU A 646 -31.69 6.32 4.31
C GLU A 646 -30.28 6.73 4.76
N ASP A 647 -29.41 5.77 5.04
CA ASP A 647 -28.02 6.05 5.41
C ASP A 647 -27.26 6.67 4.23
N LEU A 648 -27.50 6.16 3.01
CA LEU A 648 -26.94 6.74 1.79
C LEU A 648 -27.41 8.17 1.57
N ALA A 649 -28.71 8.44 1.69
CA ALA A 649 -29.26 9.78 1.53
C ALA A 649 -28.69 10.76 2.56
N ALA A 650 -28.55 10.33 3.82
CA ALA A 650 -27.94 11.13 4.87
C ALA A 650 -26.46 11.44 4.57
N ALA A 651 -25.66 10.43 4.25
CA ALA A 651 -24.25 10.59 3.90
C ALA A 651 -24.08 11.52 2.69
N PHE A 652 -24.86 11.31 1.64
CA PHE A 652 -24.75 12.06 0.39
C PHE A 652 -25.15 13.53 0.56
N HIS A 653 -26.33 13.81 1.13
CA HIS A 653 -26.85 15.17 1.22
C HIS A 653 -26.27 15.99 2.37
N HIS A 654 -25.86 15.36 3.48
CA HIS A 654 -25.40 16.10 4.66
C HIS A 654 -23.88 16.16 4.79
N GLU A 655 -23.14 15.28 4.11
CA GLU A 655 -21.68 15.22 4.24
C GLU A 655 -20.98 15.36 2.89
N VAL A 656 -21.34 14.56 1.88
CA VAL A 656 -20.66 14.58 0.57
C VAL A 656 -20.95 15.86 -0.20
N ILE A 657 -22.22 16.23 -0.39
CA ILE A 657 -22.58 17.45 -1.13
C ILE A 657 -21.99 18.72 -0.49
N PRO A 658 -22.17 18.98 0.83
CA PRO A 658 -21.60 20.19 1.44
C PRO A 658 -20.09 20.28 1.34
N LEU A 659 -19.38 19.14 1.42
CA LEU A 659 -17.93 19.09 1.22
C LEU A 659 -17.54 19.47 -0.21
N LEU A 660 -18.25 18.92 -1.21
CA LEU A 660 -17.99 19.25 -2.61
C LEU A 660 -18.37 20.69 -2.96
N GLU A 661 -19.42 21.24 -2.34
CA GLU A 661 -19.78 22.66 -2.46
C GLU A 661 -18.63 23.58 -2.00
N ASP A 662 -18.00 23.24 -0.86
CA ASP A 662 -16.84 23.97 -0.32
C ASP A 662 -15.62 23.84 -1.24
N TYR A 663 -15.32 22.62 -1.71
CA TYR A 663 -14.24 22.39 -2.66
C TYR A 663 -14.40 23.16 -3.97
N CYS A 664 -15.65 23.23 -4.45
CA CYS A 664 -16.02 23.99 -5.64
C CYS A 664 -16.09 25.51 -5.40
N LEU A 665 -15.94 25.99 -4.16
CA LEU A 665 -16.08 27.42 -3.80
C LEU A 665 -17.39 28.05 -4.31
N GLY A 666 -18.49 27.28 -4.25
CA GLY A 666 -19.79 27.73 -4.76
C GLY A 666 -19.89 27.82 -6.29
N ARG A 667 -18.96 27.22 -7.04
CA ARG A 667 -19.04 27.09 -8.51
C ARG A 667 -20.00 25.97 -8.91
N ALA A 668 -21.24 26.36 -9.25
CA ALA A 668 -22.29 25.45 -9.72
C ALA A 668 -21.84 24.59 -10.92
N ASP A 669 -21.11 25.18 -11.88
CA ASP A 669 -20.61 24.47 -13.07
C ASP A 669 -19.61 23.36 -12.73
N LEU A 670 -18.79 23.58 -11.70
CA LEU A 670 -17.79 22.59 -11.27
C LEU A 670 -18.45 21.46 -10.48
N LEU A 671 -19.40 21.82 -9.60
CA LEU A 671 -20.18 20.85 -8.83
C LEU A 671 -21.02 19.97 -9.76
N HIS A 672 -21.64 20.54 -10.80
CA HIS A 672 -22.40 19.80 -11.80
C HIS A 672 -21.52 18.87 -12.66
N ARG A 673 -20.29 19.26 -13.01
CA ARG A 673 -19.35 18.33 -13.68
C ARG A 673 -19.01 17.11 -12.83
N ILE A 674 -18.91 17.28 -11.51
CA ILE A 674 -18.61 16.18 -10.58
C ILE A 674 -19.85 15.30 -10.36
N LEU A 675 -20.99 15.91 -10.02
CA LEU A 675 -22.20 15.22 -9.57
C LEU A 675 -23.24 14.93 -10.67
N GLY A 676 -23.03 15.45 -11.88
CA GLY A 676 -23.94 15.29 -13.00
C GLY A 676 -25.35 15.82 -12.70
N ASP A 677 -26.35 15.07 -13.13
CA ASP A 677 -27.77 15.43 -13.01
C ASP A 677 -28.30 15.41 -11.57
N LEU A 678 -27.49 15.08 -10.58
CA LEU A 678 -27.88 15.14 -9.16
C LEU A 678 -27.92 16.57 -8.61
N VAL A 679 -27.35 17.52 -9.32
CA VAL A 679 -27.38 18.95 -8.98
C VAL A 679 -27.82 19.77 -10.18
N ASP A 680 -28.55 20.85 -9.92
CA ASP A 680 -28.97 21.80 -10.94
C ASP A 680 -27.76 22.54 -11.54
N ALA A 681 -27.64 22.54 -12.87
CA ALA A 681 -26.46 23.04 -13.57
C ALA A 681 -26.22 24.56 -13.39
N GLU A 682 -27.29 25.35 -13.17
CA GLU A 682 -27.19 26.81 -13.02
C GLU A 682 -26.96 27.22 -11.57
N THR A 683 -27.65 26.58 -10.64
CA THR A 683 -27.69 26.96 -9.23
C THR A 683 -26.78 26.13 -8.34
N GLY A 684 -26.33 24.96 -8.82
CA GLY A 684 -25.54 23.98 -8.06
C GLY A 684 -26.35 23.30 -6.95
N ARG A 685 -27.66 23.54 -6.86
CA ARG A 685 -28.48 23.01 -5.78
C ARG A 685 -28.72 21.52 -5.97
N PRO A 686 -28.58 20.70 -4.92
CA PRO A 686 -28.89 19.28 -5.01
C PRO A 686 -30.38 19.06 -5.26
N LEU A 687 -30.68 18.15 -6.20
CA LEU A 687 -32.05 17.72 -6.46
C LEU A 687 -32.53 16.88 -5.27
N LEU A 688 -33.65 17.29 -4.67
CA LEU A 688 -34.28 16.55 -3.58
C LEU A 688 -35.08 15.39 -4.17
N MET A 689 -34.72 14.18 -3.76
CA MET A 689 -35.42 12.97 -4.16
C MET A 689 -35.58 12.02 -2.96
N PRO A 690 -36.58 11.11 -2.99
CA PRO A 690 -36.69 10.03 -2.03
C PRO A 690 -35.40 9.19 -1.94
N PRO A 691 -35.08 8.60 -0.78
CA PRO A 691 -33.87 7.79 -0.61
C PRO A 691 -33.72 6.64 -1.63
N GLN A 692 -34.84 6.01 -2.01
CA GLN A 692 -34.85 4.94 -3.02
C GLN A 692 -34.46 5.47 -4.41
N ASP A 693 -35.06 6.58 -4.82
CA ASP A 693 -34.78 7.22 -6.10
C ASP A 693 -33.32 7.73 -6.17
N LEU A 694 -32.74 8.11 -5.03
CA LEU A 694 -31.33 8.52 -4.95
C LEU A 694 -30.37 7.38 -5.27
N ALA A 695 -30.61 6.18 -4.72
CA ALA A 695 -29.78 5.01 -5.01
C ALA A 695 -29.82 4.67 -6.51
N ASP A 696 -31.01 4.73 -7.12
CA ASP A 696 -31.21 4.51 -8.55
C ASP A 696 -30.52 5.59 -9.41
N ALA A 697 -30.64 6.87 -9.01
CA ALA A 697 -30.04 8.00 -9.71
C ALA A 697 -28.50 7.95 -9.64
N LEU A 698 -27.94 7.69 -8.45
CA LEU A 698 -26.50 7.49 -8.27
C LEU A 698 -26.00 6.29 -9.07
N ALA A 699 -26.77 5.19 -9.11
CA ALA A 699 -26.39 4.02 -9.87
C ALA A 699 -26.37 4.34 -11.37
N THR A 700 -27.36 5.09 -11.84
CA THR A 700 -27.42 5.56 -13.23
C THR A 700 -26.22 6.47 -13.56
N GLU A 701 -25.95 7.48 -12.74
CA GLU A 701 -24.92 8.48 -12.99
C GLU A 701 -23.49 7.92 -12.88
N PHE A 702 -23.21 7.07 -11.88
CA PHE A 702 -21.85 6.67 -11.53
C PHE A 702 -21.51 5.21 -11.84
N THR A 703 -22.52 4.34 -12.02
CA THR A 703 -22.27 2.89 -12.17
C THR A 703 -22.80 2.30 -13.47
N SER A 704 -23.74 2.96 -14.16
CA SER A 704 -24.43 2.38 -15.33
C SER A 704 -23.73 2.59 -16.69
N GLY A 705 -22.50 3.12 -16.69
CA GLY A 705 -21.74 3.36 -17.93
C GLY A 705 -22.35 4.44 -18.83
N ALA A 706 -23.29 5.23 -18.33
CA ALA A 706 -23.71 6.46 -18.97
C ALA A 706 -22.54 7.45 -18.94
N ASN A 707 -22.21 7.98 -20.11
CA ASN A 707 -21.30 9.10 -20.24
C ASN A 707 -21.76 10.24 -19.33
N GLY A 708 -20.91 10.65 -18.38
CA GLY A 708 -21.12 11.88 -17.63
C GLY A 708 -21.21 13.09 -18.58
N PRO A 709 -21.51 14.29 -18.06
CA PRO A 709 -21.78 15.49 -18.87
C PRO A 709 -20.64 15.93 -19.82
N ASP A 710 -19.45 15.33 -19.71
CA ASP A 710 -18.24 15.65 -20.48
C ASP A 710 -17.81 14.55 -21.51
N ALA A 711 -18.71 13.67 -21.98
CA ALA A 711 -18.38 12.80 -23.12
C ALA A 711 -18.65 13.41 -24.51
#